data_AF-A0AA88QL03-F1
#
_entry.id   AF-A0AA88QL03-F1
#
_cell.length_a   1.000
_cell.length_b   1.000
_cell.length_c   1.000
_cell.angle_alpha   90.00
_cell.angle_beta   90.00
_cell.angle_gamma   90.00
#
_symmetry.space_group_name_H-M   'P 1'
#
loop_
_entity.id
_entity.type
_entity.pdbx_description
1 polymer ?
#
loop_
_entity_poly.entity_id
_entity_poly.type
_entity_poly.pdbx_seq_one_letter_code
_entity_poly.pdbx_strand_id
1 'polypeptide(L)'
;MGQPLNQSKVAGNKLLAVAPAMADYEELSDDPPRPAPVIAHYTLDEALVAVGFGKFQYMVFAYAGLGSVAEAMEVMILSFVGPSVRAQWNLSSAQETMITTVVFAGMLIGAYSWGLLSDNYGRRKGLLSIAVVTTAAALLSAFSPNYISLVILRWIVGIGLGGGPVYSSWFLEFVPAPHRGTWMVIFSTFWTVGTILEALLAWIVMPRLGWRWLLALSSVPAFAALIFYGLTAESPRYLCMKGRRLDAQNLLKRVAAINQTELPSGTLLSDCVTNLNEEFDPSEDSHMLSSTRNKTVLSKTGFSSVLVLFSSKLIRTTLLLWVVFFGNAFSYYGVILLTSELSSWQSKCRSIKLSYNSQNDGLYRDVFVTSLAELPGIVLSAVTVDRFGRKRSMEIMFALGFVFLIPLVLHEHEMLTTVFLFGARMCIIGTFTVANIYAPEIYPTSVRATGVGVASAVGRVGGMICPLVAVDLVTNCHQTAAIILFEVIIFISGLAVVLFPLETKGRDLNDTVGGSGIPFLIVLLARQCVYVNDRQIYISEVNTIPSKRLASASVNFLNEMRDPSTVYTLDEALSTIGFGNFQTLVLVYAGLGWVSEAMEVMILSFVGSAVRAEWGLSSTEQSLISTVVFAGMLVGAYSWGLVSDAYGRKKGFFGATVITCGAGVLSSFSPNYLSLLSLRFLIIMPRLSWRWLLALSSLPSFCVLLFYGLAPESPRYLCMKGRITEAHKILEKGAILNRKELPPGILASGLAVESDDELASSEETDLLSLTRKETQVSQASSPAWFKLFSSKLIKTTLLLWFLYFGNTFSYYGIILLTSELSSEQNECSGIASISKIKQDSSLYIDVFVTSFAELPGLVLSAFIVDRVGRKLSMEIMFALGFILLLPLVTHQNEILTTASLFGARMFISATFTVACIYAPEVYPTNIRATGVGITTAIGRIGGMVCPLVAVTLVSGCHQTAAIILFEVVIILSALSVLFSPFETKGKELRDTVDAPA
;
A
#
# COMPACT_ATOMS: atom_id res chain seq x y z
N MET A 1 -17.82 -76.75 35.88
CA MET A 1 -16.38 -76.78 35.54
C MET A 1 -16.22 -76.27 34.13
N GLY A 2 -15.31 -75.32 33.90
CA GLY A 2 -14.77 -74.98 32.57
C GLY A 2 -15.64 -74.11 31.66
N GLN A 3 -15.24 -72.85 31.50
CA GLN A 3 -15.44 -72.00 30.31
C GLN A 3 -14.76 -72.64 29.06
N PRO A 4 -14.82 -72.09 27.81
CA PRO A 4 -15.58 -70.92 27.28
C PRO A 4 -16.07 -71.07 25.78
N LEU A 5 -16.50 -69.94 25.19
CA LEU A 5 -16.27 -69.45 23.79
C LEU A 5 -17.43 -69.38 22.75
N ASN A 6 -17.69 -68.12 22.38
CA ASN A 6 -17.77 -67.50 21.03
C ASN A 6 -19.02 -67.54 20.13
N GLN A 7 -19.41 -66.30 19.76
CA GLN A 7 -19.76 -65.73 18.43
C GLN A 7 -20.91 -66.38 17.62
N SER A 8 -21.72 -65.70 16.80
CA SER A 8 -22.14 -64.31 16.58
C SER A 8 -23.24 -64.35 15.49
N LYS A 9 -24.06 -63.28 15.40
CA LYS A 9 -24.78 -62.73 14.21
C LYS A 9 -26.23 -63.15 13.82
N VAL A 10 -27.09 -62.09 13.82
CA VAL A 10 -27.94 -61.56 12.70
C VAL A 10 -29.23 -62.38 12.39
N ALA A 11 -30.45 -61.86 12.14
CA ALA A 11 -31.06 -60.54 11.93
C ALA A 11 -32.61 -60.65 12.09
N GLY A 12 -33.32 -59.51 12.20
CA GLY A 12 -34.52 -59.29 11.37
C GLY A 12 -35.89 -59.00 12.03
N ASN A 13 -36.26 -57.71 12.01
CA ASN A 13 -37.55 -57.13 11.57
C ASN A 13 -38.89 -57.19 12.37
N LYS A 14 -39.43 -55.95 12.53
CA LYS A 14 -40.83 -55.45 12.34
C LYS A 14 -41.88 -55.48 13.47
N LEU A 15 -42.06 -54.28 14.07
CA LEU A 15 -43.27 -53.41 14.20
C LEU A 15 -44.70 -54.01 14.25
N LEU A 16 -45.48 -53.63 15.27
CA LEU A 16 -46.87 -53.07 15.26
C LEU A 16 -47.30 -52.81 16.73
N ALA A 17 -47.43 -51.56 17.18
CA ALA A 17 -48.66 -50.72 17.24
C ALA A 17 -49.38 -50.78 18.61
N VAL A 18 -49.96 -49.62 19.00
CA VAL A 18 -51.14 -49.36 19.88
C VAL A 18 -50.88 -48.19 20.86
N ALA A 19 -51.68 -47.12 20.68
CA ALA A 19 -52.05 -46.11 21.69
C ALA A 19 -53.43 -46.49 22.28
N PRO A 20 -54.09 -45.76 23.21
CA PRO A 20 -53.69 -44.66 24.10
C PRO A 20 -54.14 -44.89 25.58
N ALA A 21 -53.85 -43.98 26.52
CA ALA A 21 -54.65 -43.81 27.74
C ALA A 21 -54.53 -42.38 28.29
N MET A 22 -55.68 -41.76 28.56
CA MET A 22 -55.89 -40.46 29.19
C MET A 22 -56.34 -40.66 30.64
N ALA A 23 -56.03 -39.65 31.47
CA ALA A 23 -56.64 -39.26 32.76
C ALA A 23 -56.32 -40.12 34.00
N ASP A 24 -55.70 -39.53 35.02
CA ASP A 24 -56.43 -38.87 36.12
C ASP A 24 -55.52 -38.01 37.01
N TYR A 25 -56.15 -37.04 37.66
CA TYR A 25 -55.61 -35.93 38.46
C TYR A 25 -55.09 -36.37 39.83
N GLU A 26 -53.96 -35.81 40.28
CA GLU A 26 -53.55 -35.84 41.70
C GLU A 26 -53.16 -34.41 42.17
N GLU A 27 -53.61 -34.10 43.39
CA GLU A 27 -53.71 -32.78 44.00
C GLU A 27 -52.38 -32.10 44.35
N LEU A 28 -52.46 -30.77 44.33
CA LEU A 28 -51.44 -29.77 44.59
C LEU A 28 -50.92 -29.83 46.04
N SER A 29 -49.60 -29.99 46.24
CA SER A 29 -48.91 -29.65 47.50
C SER A 29 -47.92 -28.51 47.25
N ASP A 30 -48.13 -27.41 47.97
CA ASP A 30 -47.35 -26.17 47.95
C ASP A 30 -45.99 -26.34 48.67
N ASP A 31 -44.97 -26.80 47.96
CA ASP A 31 -43.57 -26.55 48.33
C ASP A 31 -42.94 -25.61 47.28
N PRO A 32 -42.34 -24.47 47.66
CA PRO A 32 -41.65 -23.62 46.70
C PRO A 32 -40.48 -24.40 46.08
N PRO A 33 -40.26 -24.33 44.77
CA PRO A 33 -39.16 -25.04 44.13
C PRO A 33 -37.84 -24.55 44.73
N ARG A 34 -37.03 -25.49 45.25
CA ARG A 34 -35.66 -25.18 45.66
C ARG A 34 -34.96 -24.51 44.47
N PRO A 35 -34.29 -23.36 44.65
CA PRO A 35 -33.54 -22.76 43.56
C PRO A 35 -32.53 -23.78 43.05
N ALA A 36 -32.52 -24.01 41.74
CA ALA A 36 -31.50 -24.83 41.09
C ALA A 36 -30.11 -24.35 41.53
N PRO A 37 -29.14 -25.25 41.75
CA PRO A 37 -27.80 -24.84 42.16
C PRO A 37 -27.27 -23.83 41.15
N VAL A 38 -27.06 -22.58 41.59
CA VAL A 38 -26.44 -21.55 40.76
C VAL A 38 -25.03 -22.04 40.48
N ILE A 39 -24.80 -22.57 39.28
CA ILE A 39 -23.48 -23.02 38.85
C ILE A 39 -22.62 -21.76 38.83
N ALA A 40 -21.70 -21.63 39.79
CA ALA A 40 -20.76 -20.54 39.80
C ALA A 40 -19.98 -20.56 38.48
N HIS A 41 -19.81 -19.38 37.89
CA HIS A 41 -19.13 -19.20 36.62
C HIS A 41 -18.02 -18.19 36.82
N TYR A 42 -16.87 -18.41 36.19
CA TYR A 42 -15.75 -17.47 36.22
C TYR A 42 -15.20 -17.23 34.82
N THR A 43 -14.67 -16.03 34.60
CA THR A 43 -14.05 -15.63 33.33
C THR A 43 -12.59 -16.08 33.25
N LEU A 44 -12.04 -16.10 32.03
CA LEU A 44 -10.63 -16.45 31.85
C LEU A 44 -9.68 -15.45 32.54
N ASP A 45 -10.01 -14.16 32.52
CA ASP A 45 -9.20 -13.14 33.17
C ASP A 45 -9.26 -13.26 34.71
N GLU A 46 -10.42 -13.60 35.29
CA GLU A 46 -10.53 -13.95 36.72
C GLU A 46 -9.68 -15.16 37.09
N ALA A 47 -9.68 -16.21 36.26
CA ALA A 47 -8.84 -17.38 36.48
C ALA A 47 -7.35 -17.04 36.45
N LEU A 48 -6.90 -16.20 35.50
CA LEU A 48 -5.51 -15.76 35.42
C LEU A 48 -5.11 -14.85 36.59
N VAL A 49 -6.02 -14.00 37.08
CA VAL A 49 -5.79 -13.17 38.27
C VAL A 49 -5.69 -14.04 39.53
N ALA A 50 -6.58 -15.01 39.70
CA ALA A 50 -6.57 -15.94 40.84
C ALA A 50 -5.30 -16.80 40.89
N VAL A 51 -4.80 -17.23 39.72
CA VAL A 51 -3.57 -18.03 39.60
C VAL A 51 -2.29 -17.20 39.80
N GLY A 52 -2.36 -15.87 39.60
CA GLY A 52 -1.25 -14.95 39.79
C GLY A 52 -0.04 -15.20 38.87
N PHE A 53 1.05 -14.47 39.11
CA PHE A 53 2.32 -14.64 38.38
C PHE A 53 3.24 -15.57 39.19
N GLY A 54 3.29 -16.86 38.82
CA GLY A 54 4.05 -17.89 39.52
C GLY A 54 5.11 -18.58 38.64
N LYS A 55 5.58 -19.76 39.09
CA LYS A 55 6.66 -20.52 38.42
C LYS A 55 6.35 -20.84 36.96
N PHE A 56 5.09 -21.11 36.64
CA PHE A 56 4.69 -21.38 35.26
C PHE A 56 4.87 -20.15 34.36
N GLN A 57 4.47 -18.97 34.82
CA GLN A 57 4.62 -17.72 34.07
C GLN A 57 6.09 -17.35 33.89
N TYR A 58 6.95 -17.60 34.88
CA TYR A 58 8.41 -17.45 34.72
C TYR A 58 8.98 -18.38 33.65
N MET A 59 8.50 -19.62 33.55
CA MET A 59 8.92 -20.56 32.51
C MET A 59 8.47 -20.09 31.11
N VAL A 60 7.23 -19.62 30.97
CA VAL A 60 6.70 -19.01 29.73
C VAL A 60 7.51 -17.76 29.36
N PHE A 61 7.80 -16.91 30.35
CA PHE A 61 8.60 -15.70 30.19
C PHE A 61 10.02 -16.00 29.70
N ALA A 62 10.69 -16.99 30.30
CA ALA A 62 12.03 -17.41 29.88
C ALA A 62 12.04 -17.96 28.44
N TYR A 63 11.03 -18.76 28.06
CA TYR A 63 10.92 -19.29 26.69
C TYR A 63 10.67 -18.19 25.65
N ALA A 64 9.73 -17.28 25.93
CA ALA A 64 9.45 -16.16 25.04
C ALA A 64 10.66 -15.21 24.94
N GLY A 65 11.35 -14.98 26.06
CA GLY A 65 12.57 -14.19 26.12
C GLY A 65 13.70 -14.80 25.30
N LEU A 66 13.87 -16.13 25.33
CA LEU A 66 14.84 -16.84 24.49
C LEU A 66 14.60 -16.61 22.99
N GLY A 67 13.34 -16.61 22.55
CA GLY A 67 12.98 -16.24 21.18
C GLY A 67 13.31 -14.79 20.84
N SER A 68 13.07 -13.86 21.78
CA SER A 68 13.43 -12.44 21.60
C SER A 68 14.95 -12.21 21.55
N VAL A 69 15.73 -12.95 22.35
CA VAL A 69 17.21 -12.91 22.30
C VAL A 69 17.70 -13.41 20.95
N ALA A 70 17.15 -14.53 20.46
CA ALA A 70 17.49 -15.08 19.14
C ALA A 70 17.20 -14.08 18.01
N GLU A 71 16.05 -13.40 18.05
CA GLU A 71 15.70 -12.38 17.05
C GLU A 71 16.70 -11.22 17.07
N ALA A 72 17.01 -10.69 18.26
CA ALA A 72 17.93 -9.58 18.42
C ALA A 72 19.35 -9.91 17.94
N MET A 73 19.85 -11.12 18.25
CA MET A 73 21.17 -11.58 17.79
C MET A 73 21.26 -11.67 16.26
N GLU A 74 20.25 -12.27 15.60
CA GLU A 74 20.23 -12.41 14.14
C GLU A 74 19.99 -11.08 13.39
N VAL A 75 19.42 -10.06 14.04
CA VAL A 75 19.37 -8.72 13.47
C VAL A 75 20.71 -8.00 13.66
N MET A 76 21.34 -8.16 14.83
CA MET A 76 22.60 -7.51 15.16
C MET A 76 23.78 -8.05 14.34
N ILE A 77 23.80 -9.35 14.03
CA ILE A 77 24.86 -9.99 13.24
C ILE A 77 25.04 -9.39 11.84
N LEU A 78 24.00 -8.76 11.29
CA LEU A 78 24.03 -8.09 9.98
C LEU A 78 25.09 -6.98 9.92
N SER A 79 25.35 -6.30 11.03
CA SER A 79 26.37 -5.25 11.15
C SER A 79 27.82 -5.78 11.08
N PHE A 80 28.04 -7.08 11.36
CA PHE A 80 29.36 -7.69 11.36
C PHE A 80 29.64 -8.50 10.08
N VAL A 81 28.61 -9.19 9.57
CA VAL A 81 28.74 -10.10 8.43
C VAL A 81 28.93 -9.33 7.12
N GLY A 82 28.23 -8.22 6.91
CA GLY A 82 28.33 -7.41 5.67
C GLY A 82 29.77 -7.03 5.32
N PRO A 83 30.47 -6.27 6.20
CA PRO A 83 31.83 -5.81 5.91
C PRO A 83 32.82 -6.95 5.74
N SER A 84 32.65 -8.02 6.50
CA SER A 84 33.54 -9.19 6.51
C SER A 84 33.42 -10.04 5.25
N VAL A 85 32.18 -10.24 4.78
CA VAL A 85 31.90 -10.97 3.55
C VAL A 85 32.32 -10.15 2.34
N ARG A 86 32.11 -8.82 2.37
CA ARG A 86 32.60 -7.90 1.34
C ARG A 86 34.12 -7.98 1.19
N ALA A 87 34.86 -7.97 2.30
CA ALA A 87 36.32 -8.08 2.28
C ALA A 87 36.80 -9.45 1.74
N GLN A 88 36.13 -10.55 2.08
CA GLN A 88 36.54 -11.88 1.62
C GLN A 88 36.20 -12.17 0.15
N TRP A 89 35.03 -11.73 -0.32
CA TRP A 89 34.53 -12.03 -1.66
C TRP A 89 34.64 -10.85 -2.64
N ASN A 90 35.30 -9.75 -2.26
CA ASN A 90 35.45 -8.53 -3.08
C ASN A 90 34.12 -8.05 -3.67
N LEU A 91 33.10 -7.94 -2.82
CA LEU A 91 31.75 -7.56 -3.23
C LEU A 91 31.61 -6.05 -3.42
N SER A 92 30.63 -5.64 -4.24
CA SER A 92 30.22 -4.23 -4.36
C SER A 92 29.43 -3.77 -3.13
N SER A 93 29.32 -2.45 -2.93
CA SER A 93 28.49 -1.85 -1.88
C SER A 93 27.02 -2.25 -1.98
N ALA A 94 26.49 -2.30 -3.21
CA ALA A 94 25.14 -2.76 -3.49
C ALA A 94 24.94 -4.24 -3.09
N GLN A 95 25.96 -5.09 -3.29
CA GLN A 95 25.90 -6.50 -2.90
C GLN A 95 25.93 -6.68 -1.38
N GLU A 96 26.78 -5.93 -0.68
CA GLU A 96 26.79 -5.90 0.78
C GLU A 96 25.43 -5.47 1.35
N THR A 97 24.88 -4.41 0.78
CA THR A 97 23.58 -3.85 1.16
C THR A 97 22.41 -4.82 0.90
N MET A 98 22.51 -5.64 -0.15
CA MET A 98 21.49 -6.63 -0.47
C MET A 98 21.43 -7.74 0.60
N ILE A 99 22.56 -8.13 1.20
CA ILE A 99 22.59 -9.17 2.27
C ILE A 99 21.71 -8.75 3.46
N THR A 100 21.73 -7.47 3.83
CA THR A 100 21.01 -6.93 4.99
C THR A 100 19.56 -6.59 4.62
N THR A 101 19.33 -5.94 3.48
CA THR A 101 18.00 -5.53 2.99
C THR A 101 17.05 -6.73 2.81
N VAL A 102 17.57 -7.84 2.29
CA VAL A 102 16.80 -9.06 2.03
C VAL A 102 16.29 -9.70 3.33
N VAL A 103 17.01 -9.57 4.44
CA VAL A 103 16.55 -10.08 5.75
C VAL A 103 15.31 -9.32 6.20
N PHE A 104 15.30 -7.99 6.11
CA PHE A 104 14.13 -7.17 6.45
C PHE A 104 12.94 -7.43 5.52
N ALA A 105 13.19 -7.65 4.23
CA ALA A 105 12.15 -8.07 3.29
C ALA A 105 11.55 -9.44 3.69
N GLY A 106 12.39 -10.38 4.12
CA GLY A 106 11.94 -11.65 4.70
C GLY A 106 11.10 -11.43 5.97
N MET A 107 11.52 -10.56 6.89
CA MET A 107 10.80 -10.26 8.13
C MET A 107 9.40 -9.71 7.89
N LEU A 108 9.21 -8.88 6.85
CA LEU A 108 7.90 -8.37 6.46
C LEU A 108 6.95 -9.52 6.05
N ILE A 109 7.43 -10.44 5.22
CA ILE A 109 6.66 -11.61 4.76
C ILE A 109 6.40 -12.58 5.92
N GLY A 110 7.40 -12.79 6.77
CA GLY A 110 7.31 -13.64 7.95
C GLY A 110 6.28 -13.13 8.97
N ALA A 111 6.27 -11.84 9.26
CA ALA A 111 5.33 -11.24 10.22
C ALA A 111 3.87 -11.48 9.83
N TYR A 112 3.56 -11.36 8.53
CA TYR A 112 2.23 -11.68 8.03
C TYR A 112 1.93 -13.19 8.09
N SER A 113 2.86 -14.02 7.61
CA SER A 113 2.67 -15.46 7.47
C SER A 113 2.52 -16.17 8.82
N TRP A 114 3.39 -15.84 9.78
CA TRP A 114 3.37 -16.46 11.10
C TRP A 114 2.24 -15.96 11.98
N GLY A 115 1.83 -14.69 11.83
CA GLY A 115 0.61 -14.17 12.48
C GLY A 115 -0.62 -14.99 12.08
N LEU A 116 -0.82 -15.19 10.77
CA LEU A 116 -1.95 -15.97 10.25
C LEU A 116 -1.90 -17.44 10.67
N LEU A 117 -0.71 -18.06 10.62
CA LEU A 117 -0.53 -19.45 11.04
C LEU A 117 -0.84 -19.63 12.53
N SER A 118 -0.35 -18.70 13.36
CA SER A 118 -0.51 -18.69 14.82
C SER A 118 -1.96 -18.47 15.23
N ASP A 119 -2.70 -17.61 14.53
CA ASP A 119 -4.12 -17.36 14.78
C ASP A 119 -5.02 -18.54 14.33
N ASN A 120 -4.67 -19.22 13.22
CA ASN A 120 -5.52 -20.28 12.66
C ASN A 120 -5.29 -21.66 13.30
N TYR A 121 -4.02 -22.02 13.49
CA TYR A 121 -3.59 -23.37 13.92
C TYR A 121 -3.12 -23.44 15.37
N GLY A 122 -2.98 -22.30 16.05
CA GLY A 122 -2.58 -22.19 17.45
C GLY A 122 -1.20 -21.55 17.63
N ARG A 123 -1.03 -20.85 18.75
CA ARG A 123 0.21 -20.13 19.09
C ARG A 123 1.38 -21.10 19.15
N ARG A 124 1.17 -22.26 19.78
CA ARG A 124 2.22 -23.27 19.97
C ARG A 124 2.82 -23.78 18.66
N LYS A 125 1.99 -24.06 17.65
CA LYS A 125 2.45 -24.51 16.33
C LYS A 125 3.18 -23.40 15.57
N GLY A 126 2.72 -22.16 15.70
CA GLY A 126 3.41 -20.99 15.14
C GLY A 126 4.84 -20.87 15.68
N LEU A 127 5.01 -20.96 17.01
CA LEU A 127 6.32 -20.89 17.66
C LEU A 127 7.27 -22.00 17.19
N LEU A 128 6.76 -23.23 17.02
CA LEU A 128 7.55 -24.34 16.47
C LEU A 128 8.03 -24.05 15.05
N SER A 129 7.14 -23.60 14.17
CA SER A 129 7.49 -23.29 12.78
C SER A 129 8.55 -22.19 12.69
N ILE A 130 8.40 -21.13 13.50
CA ILE A 130 9.39 -20.04 13.59
C ILE A 130 10.76 -20.56 14.03
N ALA A 131 10.80 -21.35 15.11
CA ALA A 131 12.04 -21.90 15.65
C ALA A 131 12.74 -22.82 14.65
N VAL A 132 12.00 -23.69 13.95
CA VAL A 132 12.56 -24.61 12.93
C VAL A 132 13.14 -23.83 11.76
N VAL A 133 12.38 -22.90 11.17
CA VAL A 133 12.82 -22.14 9.98
C VAL A 133 14.03 -21.28 10.31
N THR A 134 13.98 -20.54 11.43
CA THR A 134 15.07 -19.64 11.84
C THR A 134 16.34 -20.44 12.13
N THR A 135 16.25 -21.50 12.92
CA THR A 135 17.44 -22.30 13.30
C THR A 135 18.08 -22.99 12.10
N ALA A 136 17.27 -23.63 11.24
CA ALA A 136 17.79 -24.35 10.08
C ALA A 136 18.47 -23.39 9.09
N ALA A 137 17.82 -22.27 8.76
CA ALA A 137 18.38 -21.30 7.82
C ALA A 137 19.59 -20.55 8.40
N ALA A 138 19.58 -20.23 9.69
CA ALA A 138 20.69 -19.58 10.38
C ALA A 138 21.95 -20.46 10.36
N LEU A 139 21.82 -21.72 10.77
CA LEU A 139 22.92 -22.67 10.78
C LEU A 139 23.44 -22.97 9.36
N LEU A 140 22.54 -23.16 8.39
CA LEU A 140 22.93 -23.37 6.98
C LEU A 140 23.68 -22.17 6.39
N SER A 141 23.40 -20.95 6.86
CA SER A 141 24.09 -19.74 6.38
C SER A 141 25.60 -19.79 6.67
N ALA A 142 26.02 -20.42 7.76
CA ALA A 142 27.44 -20.62 8.09
C ALA A 142 28.18 -21.47 7.05
N PHE A 143 27.47 -22.38 6.39
CA PHE A 143 28.00 -23.29 5.37
C PHE A 143 27.86 -22.75 3.93
N SER A 144 27.44 -21.49 3.76
CA SER A 144 27.23 -20.91 2.44
C SER A 144 28.54 -20.90 1.61
N PRO A 145 28.53 -21.51 0.40
CA PRO A 145 29.72 -21.58 -0.44
C PRO A 145 29.91 -20.34 -1.33
N ASN A 146 28.83 -19.61 -1.63
CA ASN A 146 28.84 -18.44 -2.48
C ASN A 146 27.85 -17.38 -1.98
N TYR A 147 27.98 -16.17 -2.52
CA TYR A 147 27.16 -15.01 -2.18
C TYR A 147 25.66 -15.25 -2.38
N ILE A 148 25.24 -15.89 -3.48
CA ILE A 148 23.82 -16.11 -3.79
C ILE A 148 23.19 -17.05 -2.75
N SER A 149 23.87 -18.14 -2.40
CA SER A 149 23.42 -19.06 -1.36
C SER A 149 23.31 -18.34 -0.01
N LEU A 150 24.25 -17.45 0.33
CA LEU A 150 24.15 -16.65 1.55
C LEU A 150 22.94 -15.73 1.53
N VAL A 151 22.69 -15.01 0.43
CA VAL A 151 21.52 -14.11 0.28
C VAL A 151 20.20 -14.87 0.41
N ILE A 152 20.06 -16.02 -0.26
CA ILE A 152 18.83 -16.83 -0.17
C ILE A 152 18.62 -17.35 1.25
N LEU A 153 19.67 -17.85 1.90
CA LEU A 153 19.56 -18.35 3.28
C LEU A 153 19.23 -17.22 4.25
N ARG A 154 19.83 -16.03 4.09
CA ARG A 154 19.52 -14.84 4.88
C ARG A 154 18.10 -14.33 4.66
N TRP A 155 17.56 -14.45 3.45
CA TRP A 155 16.13 -14.19 3.19
C TRP A 155 15.23 -15.12 4.00
N ILE A 156 15.53 -16.42 4.00
CA ILE A 156 14.76 -17.43 4.75
C ILE A 156 14.90 -17.20 6.27
N VAL A 157 16.08 -16.82 6.75
CA VAL A 157 16.27 -16.36 8.14
C VAL A 157 15.33 -15.19 8.42
N GLY A 158 15.32 -14.17 7.55
CA GLY A 158 14.39 -13.04 7.66
C GLY A 158 12.93 -13.47 7.79
N ILE A 159 12.47 -14.43 6.96
CA ILE A 159 11.12 -15.01 7.08
C ILE A 159 10.91 -15.59 8.48
N GLY A 160 11.86 -16.37 9.02
CA GLY A 160 11.82 -16.87 10.39
C GLY A 160 11.71 -15.76 11.44
N LEU A 161 12.59 -14.76 11.38
CA LEU A 161 12.65 -13.63 12.30
C LEU A 161 11.36 -12.79 12.33
N GLY A 162 10.62 -12.74 11.22
CA GLY A 162 9.31 -12.09 11.18
C GLY A 162 8.32 -12.62 12.22
N GLY A 163 8.55 -13.80 12.80
CA GLY A 163 7.73 -14.42 13.84
C GLY A 163 7.84 -13.79 15.24
N GLY A 164 8.77 -12.86 15.47
CA GLY A 164 8.99 -12.17 16.75
C GLY A 164 7.72 -11.75 17.53
N PRO A 165 6.75 -11.07 16.89
CA PRO A 165 5.51 -10.64 17.55
C PRO A 165 4.67 -11.79 18.13
N VAL A 166 4.82 -13.02 17.61
CA VAL A 166 4.12 -14.20 18.11
C VAL A 166 4.61 -14.57 19.52
N TYR A 167 5.91 -14.41 19.83
CA TYR A 167 6.45 -14.64 21.17
C TYR A 167 5.85 -13.67 22.20
N SER A 168 5.80 -12.38 21.84
CA SER A 168 5.23 -11.33 22.71
C SER A 168 3.73 -11.53 22.94
N SER A 169 2.96 -11.85 21.89
CA SER A 169 1.52 -12.08 21.98
C SER A 169 1.20 -13.34 22.79
N TRP A 170 1.96 -14.42 22.57
CA TRP A 170 1.80 -15.66 23.32
C TRP A 170 2.09 -15.44 24.82
N PHE A 171 3.15 -14.72 25.17
CA PHE A 171 3.45 -14.40 26.57
C PHE A 171 2.31 -13.60 27.23
N LEU A 172 1.77 -12.57 26.55
CA LEU A 172 0.67 -11.74 27.10
C LEU A 172 -0.57 -12.54 27.48
N GLU A 173 -0.87 -13.60 26.75
CA GLU A 173 -2.05 -14.42 26.96
C GLU A 173 -1.98 -15.24 28.27
N PHE A 174 -0.80 -15.30 28.93
CA PHE A 174 -0.60 -15.91 30.25
C PHE A 174 -0.41 -14.90 31.40
N VAL A 175 -0.26 -13.61 31.11
CA VAL A 175 0.01 -12.58 32.13
C VAL A 175 -1.30 -12.03 32.73
N PRO A 176 -1.44 -11.93 34.06
CA PRO A 176 -2.61 -11.32 34.72
C PRO A 176 -2.78 -9.83 34.35
N ALA A 177 -4.02 -9.39 34.15
CA ALA A 177 -4.36 -8.02 33.69
C ALA A 177 -3.71 -6.86 34.47
N PRO A 178 -3.66 -6.83 35.82
CA PRO A 178 -3.22 -5.67 36.60
C PRO A 178 -1.76 -5.26 36.41
N HIS A 179 -0.90 -6.18 35.96
CA HIS A 179 0.56 -5.95 35.82
C HIS A 179 1.11 -6.23 34.42
N ARG A 180 0.24 -6.36 33.39
CA ARG A 180 0.66 -6.72 32.02
C ARG A 180 1.70 -5.76 31.43
N GLY A 181 1.52 -4.45 31.64
CA GLY A 181 2.42 -3.42 31.12
C GLY A 181 3.83 -3.53 31.66
N THR A 182 3.99 -3.68 32.98
CA THR A 182 5.29 -3.83 33.64
C THR A 182 6.03 -5.05 33.12
N TRP A 183 5.36 -6.21 33.03
CA TRP A 183 5.96 -7.43 32.50
C TRP A 183 6.32 -7.34 31.02
N MET A 184 5.62 -6.52 30.25
CA MET A 184 5.97 -6.23 28.85
C MET A 184 7.23 -5.39 28.70
N VAL A 185 7.43 -4.40 29.56
CA VAL A 185 8.69 -3.63 29.59
C VAL A 185 9.85 -4.51 30.01
N ILE A 186 9.66 -5.37 31.02
CA ILE A 186 10.69 -6.35 31.42
C ILE A 186 10.97 -7.32 30.27
N PHE A 187 9.95 -7.77 29.52
CA PHE A 187 10.13 -8.61 28.34
C PHE A 187 11.01 -7.95 27.26
N SER A 188 10.84 -6.64 27.01
CA SER A 188 11.69 -5.91 26.05
C SER A 188 13.17 -5.90 26.40
N THR A 189 13.56 -6.11 27.68
CA THR A 189 14.98 -6.19 28.06
C THR A 189 15.71 -7.36 27.42
N PHE A 190 15.02 -8.45 27.06
CA PHE A 190 15.62 -9.59 26.36
C PHE A 190 16.16 -9.22 24.98
N TRP A 191 15.55 -8.25 24.30
CA TRP A 191 16.08 -7.72 23.04
C TRP A 191 17.49 -7.13 23.24
N THR A 192 17.64 -6.27 24.26
CA THR A 192 18.93 -5.66 24.60
C THR A 192 19.96 -6.67 25.09
N VAL A 193 19.54 -7.71 25.82
CA VAL A 193 20.44 -8.81 26.18
C VAL A 193 20.99 -9.48 24.91
N GLY A 194 20.16 -9.71 23.90
CA GLY A 194 20.58 -10.30 22.63
C GLY A 194 21.56 -9.43 21.84
N THR A 195 21.31 -8.12 21.73
CA THR A 195 22.22 -7.20 21.01
C THR A 195 23.60 -7.12 21.66
N ILE A 196 23.65 -7.05 23.00
CA ILE A 196 24.91 -7.04 23.76
C ILE A 196 25.63 -8.39 23.63
N LEU A 197 24.89 -9.50 23.72
CA LEU A 197 25.46 -10.85 23.60
C LEU A 197 26.08 -11.08 22.21
N GLU A 198 25.40 -10.64 21.15
CA GLU A 198 25.93 -10.75 19.79
C GLU A 198 27.18 -9.89 19.59
N ALA A 199 27.19 -8.65 20.08
CA ALA A 199 28.35 -7.78 19.97
C ALA A 199 29.57 -8.34 20.73
N LEU A 200 29.35 -8.91 21.92
CA LEU A 200 30.39 -9.60 22.69
C LEU A 200 30.90 -10.86 21.95
N LEU A 201 29.99 -11.65 21.39
CA LEU A 201 30.32 -12.83 20.62
C LEU A 201 31.13 -12.49 19.37
N ALA A 202 30.74 -11.43 18.65
CA ALA A 202 31.47 -10.91 17.49
C ALA A 202 32.90 -10.49 17.87
N TRP A 203 33.08 -9.76 18.98
CA TRP A 203 34.41 -9.37 19.45
C TRP A 203 35.33 -10.56 19.75
N ILE A 204 34.78 -11.65 20.31
CA ILE A 204 35.57 -12.84 20.65
C ILE A 204 35.85 -13.71 19.41
N VAL A 205 34.86 -13.90 18.54
CA VAL A 205 34.87 -14.91 17.47
C VAL A 205 35.45 -14.36 16.16
N MET A 206 35.15 -13.11 15.80
CA MET A 206 35.54 -12.54 14.50
C MET A 206 37.06 -12.52 14.27
N PRO A 207 37.90 -12.09 15.24
CA PRO A 207 39.36 -12.07 15.04
C PRO A 207 40.00 -13.47 14.97
N ARG A 208 39.34 -14.50 15.54
CA ARG A 208 39.92 -15.86 15.69
C ARG A 208 39.42 -16.85 14.65
N LEU A 209 38.11 -16.87 14.42
CA LEU A 209 37.40 -17.92 13.69
C LEU A 209 36.64 -17.38 12.48
N GLY A 210 36.38 -16.06 12.41
CA GLY A 210 35.72 -15.40 11.29
C GLY A 210 34.19 -15.53 11.29
N TRP A 211 33.55 -14.93 10.28
CA TRP A 211 32.10 -14.71 10.22
C TRP A 211 31.25 -15.99 10.12
N ARG A 212 31.81 -17.09 9.58
CA ARG A 212 31.08 -18.37 9.49
C ARG A 212 30.78 -18.96 10.87
N TRP A 213 31.74 -18.88 11.79
CA TRP A 213 31.56 -19.34 13.16
C TRP A 213 30.65 -18.41 13.96
N LEU A 214 30.68 -17.10 13.66
CA LEU A 214 29.72 -16.16 14.23
C LEU A 214 28.29 -16.57 13.88
N LEU A 215 27.98 -16.77 12.59
CA LEU A 215 26.66 -17.24 12.14
C LEU A 215 26.21 -18.54 12.82
N ALA A 216 27.13 -19.51 12.97
CA ALA A 216 26.80 -20.78 13.62
C ALA A 216 26.48 -20.60 15.11
N LEU A 217 27.29 -19.83 15.84
CA LEU A 217 27.13 -19.61 17.28
C LEU A 217 25.93 -18.71 17.60
N SER A 218 25.61 -17.75 16.76
CA SER A 218 24.44 -16.89 16.93
C SER A 218 23.12 -17.63 16.74
N SER A 219 23.13 -18.80 16.08
CA SER A 219 21.95 -19.66 15.97
C SER A 219 21.62 -20.46 17.24
N VAL A 220 22.49 -20.46 18.26
CA VAL A 220 22.35 -21.28 19.48
C VAL A 220 21.08 -20.98 20.28
N PRO A 221 20.67 -19.72 20.54
CA PRO A 221 19.42 -19.43 21.24
C PRO A 221 18.17 -19.90 20.47
N ALA A 222 18.18 -19.79 19.14
CA ALA A 222 17.09 -20.31 18.30
C ALA A 222 17.01 -21.84 18.39
N PHE A 223 18.16 -22.53 18.36
CA PHE A 223 18.23 -23.98 18.56
C PHE A 223 17.79 -24.39 19.97
N ALA A 224 18.15 -23.62 21.00
CA ALA A 224 17.69 -23.85 22.36
C ALA A 224 16.16 -23.70 22.46
N ALA A 225 15.55 -22.73 21.78
CA ALA A 225 14.09 -22.59 21.71
C ALA A 225 13.41 -23.80 21.06
N LEU A 226 14.09 -24.47 20.12
CA LEU A 226 13.61 -25.73 19.53
C LEU A 226 13.69 -26.89 20.53
N ILE A 227 14.80 -27.03 21.27
CA ILE A 227 14.96 -28.07 22.31
C ILE A 227 13.90 -27.92 23.41
N PHE A 228 13.70 -26.69 23.89
CA PHE A 228 12.76 -26.39 24.97
C PHE A 228 11.31 -26.25 24.51
N TYR A 229 10.99 -26.52 23.23
CA TYR A 229 9.63 -26.48 22.72
C TYR A 229 8.65 -27.37 23.51
N GLY A 230 9.12 -28.48 24.09
CA GLY A 230 8.30 -29.35 24.93
C GLY A 230 7.66 -28.65 26.15
N LEU A 231 8.26 -27.56 26.62
CA LEU A 231 7.77 -26.74 27.74
C LEU A 231 6.65 -25.78 27.33
N THR A 232 6.45 -25.56 26.03
CA THR A 232 5.44 -24.63 25.52
C THR A 232 4.04 -25.20 25.69
N ALA A 233 3.17 -24.41 26.32
CA ALA A 233 1.73 -24.66 26.36
C ALA A 233 1.01 -23.90 25.25
N GLU A 234 -0.15 -24.42 24.85
CA GLU A 234 -1.06 -23.66 23.99
C GLU A 234 -1.68 -22.51 24.77
N SER A 235 -2.06 -21.44 24.08
CA SER A 235 -2.68 -20.29 24.74
C SER A 235 -4.07 -20.62 25.32
N PRO A 236 -4.36 -20.22 26.57
CA PRO A 236 -5.68 -20.42 27.17
C PRO A 236 -6.76 -19.60 26.45
N ARG A 237 -6.41 -18.39 25.97
CA ARG A 237 -7.31 -17.52 25.18
C ARG A 237 -7.65 -18.14 23.84
N TYR A 238 -6.65 -18.67 23.13
CA TYR A 238 -6.86 -19.37 21.86
C TYR A 238 -7.76 -20.60 22.01
N LEU A 239 -7.54 -21.42 23.05
CA LEU A 239 -8.37 -22.60 23.32
C LEU A 239 -9.83 -22.23 23.62
N CYS A 240 -10.07 -21.16 24.38
CA CYS A 240 -11.41 -20.64 24.65
C CYS A 240 -12.10 -20.15 23.37
N MET A 241 -11.38 -19.42 22.51
CA MET A 241 -11.89 -18.90 21.24
C MET A 241 -12.27 -20.02 20.25
N LYS A 242 -11.50 -21.11 20.20
CA LYS A 242 -11.81 -22.29 19.37
C LYS A 242 -12.90 -23.19 19.96
N GLY A 243 -13.49 -22.83 21.11
CA GLY A 243 -14.52 -23.63 21.78
C GLY A 243 -14.00 -24.86 22.52
N ARG A 244 -12.67 -25.02 22.65
CA ARG A 244 -12.02 -26.14 23.36
C ARG A 244 -11.94 -25.87 24.86
N ARG A 245 -13.09 -25.77 25.50
CA ARG A 245 -13.22 -25.36 26.92
C ARG A 245 -12.55 -26.34 27.89
N LEU A 246 -12.65 -27.65 27.62
CA LEU A 246 -12.03 -28.69 28.45
C LEU A 246 -10.50 -28.60 28.44
N ASP A 247 -9.91 -28.39 27.26
CA ASP A 247 -8.45 -28.22 27.13
C ASP A 247 -7.96 -26.96 27.86
N ALA A 248 -8.73 -25.86 27.77
CA ALA A 248 -8.43 -24.62 28.49
C ALA A 248 -8.52 -24.81 30.01
N GLN A 249 -9.55 -25.49 30.52
CA GLN A 249 -9.67 -25.80 31.95
C GLN A 249 -8.55 -26.72 32.44
N ASN A 250 -8.19 -27.75 31.67
CA ASN A 250 -7.09 -28.65 32.01
C ASN A 250 -5.74 -27.91 32.04
N LEU A 251 -5.52 -26.99 31.10
CA LEU A 251 -4.36 -26.12 31.09
C LEU A 251 -4.33 -25.23 32.33
N LEU A 252 -5.42 -24.52 32.64
CA LEU A 252 -5.51 -23.66 33.82
C LEU A 252 -5.29 -24.44 35.12
N LYS A 253 -5.83 -25.66 35.24
CA LYS A 253 -5.56 -26.56 36.39
C LYS A 253 -4.08 -26.90 36.51
N ARG A 254 -3.42 -27.17 35.38
CA ARG A 254 -1.97 -27.40 35.35
C ARG A 254 -1.18 -26.17 35.78
N VAL A 255 -1.58 -24.98 35.32
CA VAL A 255 -0.94 -23.71 35.74
C VAL A 255 -1.13 -23.51 37.25
N ALA A 256 -2.35 -23.68 37.76
CA ALA A 256 -2.68 -23.56 39.17
C ALA A 256 -1.89 -24.54 40.04
N ALA A 257 -1.78 -25.81 39.61
CA ALA A 257 -0.98 -26.82 40.31
C ALA A 257 0.52 -26.48 40.36
N ILE A 258 1.10 -25.95 39.27
CA ILE A 258 2.51 -25.54 39.21
C ILE A 258 2.77 -24.30 40.08
N ASN A 259 1.80 -23.38 40.13
CA ASN A 259 1.87 -22.17 40.93
C ASN A 259 1.49 -22.39 42.40
N GLN A 260 1.01 -23.58 42.77
CA GLN A 260 0.50 -23.89 44.11
C GLN A 260 -0.66 -22.97 44.53
N THR A 261 -1.54 -22.65 43.58
CA THR A 261 -2.73 -21.83 43.77
C THR A 261 -3.99 -22.61 43.40
N GLU A 262 -5.15 -22.18 43.90
CA GLU A 262 -6.44 -22.77 43.55
C GLU A 262 -7.16 -21.94 42.47
N LEU A 263 -7.93 -22.62 41.63
CA LEU A 263 -8.80 -21.94 40.66
C LEU A 263 -10.10 -21.52 41.34
N PRO A 264 -10.73 -20.42 40.89
CA PRO A 264 -12.05 -20.03 41.37
C PRO A 264 -13.07 -21.17 41.17
N SER A 265 -13.98 -21.31 42.14
CA SER A 265 -15.03 -22.33 42.09
C SER A 265 -16.01 -22.00 40.97
N GLY A 266 -16.20 -22.93 40.03
CA GLY A 266 -17.16 -22.77 38.95
C GLY A 266 -16.79 -23.42 37.62
N THR A 267 -17.58 -23.12 36.59
CA THR A 267 -17.27 -23.53 35.20
C THR A 267 -16.83 -22.32 34.37
N LEU A 268 -15.72 -22.47 33.65
CA LEU A 268 -15.15 -21.46 32.76
C LEU A 268 -16.19 -21.00 31.71
N LEU A 269 -16.60 -19.73 31.78
CA LEU A 269 -17.38 -19.08 30.73
C LEU A 269 -16.45 -18.71 29.57
N SER A 270 -16.94 -18.90 28.35
CA SER A 270 -16.26 -18.47 27.14
C SER A 270 -16.92 -17.17 26.68
N ASP A 271 -16.13 -16.13 26.42
CA ASP A 271 -16.55 -14.79 25.98
C ASP A 271 -17.47 -14.78 24.73
N CYS A 272 -17.61 -15.92 24.05
CA CYS A 272 -18.57 -16.14 22.97
C CYS A 272 -20.04 -16.11 23.45
N VAL A 273 -20.32 -16.28 24.74
CA VAL A 273 -21.69 -16.28 25.31
C VAL A 273 -22.11 -14.89 25.81
N THR A 274 -21.17 -13.99 26.12
CA THR A 274 -21.47 -12.66 26.68
C THR A 274 -22.27 -11.78 25.71
N ASN A 275 -21.99 -11.86 24.40
CA ASN A 275 -22.72 -11.10 23.38
C ASN A 275 -24.14 -11.63 23.08
N LEU A 276 -24.56 -12.76 23.65
CA LEU A 276 -25.91 -13.30 23.46
C LEU A 276 -26.82 -13.11 24.67
N ASN A 277 -26.24 -12.89 25.86
CA ASN A 277 -27.00 -12.83 27.10
C ASN A 277 -27.25 -11.39 27.58
N GLU A 278 -26.55 -10.38 27.07
CA GLU A 278 -26.83 -8.96 27.39
C GLU A 278 -28.02 -8.36 26.60
N GLU A 279 -28.61 -9.08 25.65
CA GLU A 279 -29.78 -8.63 24.85
C GLU A 279 -31.12 -9.31 25.23
N PHE A 280 -31.20 -10.08 26.32
CA PHE A 280 -32.45 -10.71 26.77
C PHE A 280 -32.95 -10.11 28.09
N ASP A 281 -33.64 -8.97 28.00
CA ASP A 281 -34.75 -8.69 28.91
C ASP A 281 -35.98 -9.49 28.42
N PRO A 282 -36.70 -10.24 29.29
CA PRO A 282 -37.79 -11.08 28.85
C PRO A 282 -39.10 -10.28 28.79
N SER A 283 -39.62 -10.06 27.58
CA SER A 283 -41.06 -9.91 27.37
C SER A 283 -41.57 -11.16 26.67
N GLU A 284 -42.39 -11.93 27.39
CA GLU A 284 -43.11 -13.11 26.91
C GLU A 284 -43.92 -12.78 25.65
N ASP A 285 -43.70 -13.52 24.57
CA ASP A 285 -44.72 -14.33 23.89
C ASP A 285 -44.23 -14.86 22.54
N SER A 286 -44.85 -15.96 22.12
CA SER A 286 -44.85 -16.61 20.79
C SER A 286 -43.81 -17.71 20.50
N HIS A 287 -44.18 -18.90 20.98
CA HIS A 287 -44.38 -20.14 20.21
C HIS A 287 -43.44 -20.49 19.03
N MET A 288 -42.73 -21.61 19.22
CA MET A 288 -42.64 -22.75 18.29
C MET A 288 -42.31 -22.44 16.81
N LEU A 289 -41.01 -22.26 16.53
CA LEU A 289 -40.42 -22.77 15.28
C LEU A 289 -39.03 -23.34 15.58
N SER A 290 -39.01 -24.66 15.76
CA SER A 290 -37.79 -25.46 15.77
C SER A 290 -37.19 -25.58 14.37
N SER A 291 -35.86 -25.64 14.34
CA SER A 291 -35.03 -26.24 13.29
C SER A 291 -34.50 -25.31 12.19
N THR A 292 -33.17 -25.29 12.10
CA THR A 292 -32.33 -24.85 10.97
C THR A 292 -32.08 -23.34 10.83
N ARG A 293 -31.46 -22.72 11.85
CA ARG A 293 -30.67 -21.49 11.63
C ARG A 293 -29.18 -21.87 11.60
N ASN A 294 -28.65 -21.96 10.39
CA ASN A 294 -27.24 -22.22 10.13
C ASN A 294 -26.35 -21.28 10.94
N LYS A 295 -25.54 -21.87 11.83
CA LYS A 295 -24.39 -21.21 12.47
C LYS A 295 -23.29 -20.99 11.43
N THR A 296 -23.46 -19.98 10.59
CA THR A 296 -22.32 -19.37 9.89
C THR A 296 -21.64 -18.42 10.86
N VAL A 297 -20.76 -18.98 11.70
CA VAL A 297 -19.67 -18.21 12.32
C VAL A 297 -18.72 -17.84 11.18
N LEU A 298 -19.10 -16.82 10.42
CA LEU A 298 -18.21 -16.21 9.43
C LEU A 298 -17.17 -15.43 10.22
N SER A 299 -15.96 -15.99 10.31
CA SER A 299 -14.80 -15.25 10.81
C SER A 299 -14.75 -13.91 10.08
N LYS A 300 -14.84 -12.79 10.81
CA LYS A 300 -14.53 -11.47 10.26
C LYS A 300 -13.17 -11.57 9.57
N THR A 301 -13.15 -11.45 8.25
CA THR A 301 -11.93 -11.53 7.44
C THR A 301 -10.98 -10.41 7.88
N GLY A 302 -9.69 -10.72 8.07
CA GLY A 302 -8.68 -9.77 8.58
C GLY A 302 -8.60 -8.46 7.77
N PHE A 303 -8.97 -8.49 6.49
CA PHE A 303 -9.12 -7.31 5.63
C PHE A 303 -10.17 -6.32 6.16
N SER A 304 -11.32 -6.77 6.66
CA SER A 304 -12.34 -5.87 7.18
C SER A 304 -11.84 -5.06 8.37
N SER A 305 -10.94 -5.61 9.21
CA SER A 305 -10.36 -4.92 10.36
C SER A 305 -9.27 -3.92 9.97
N VAL A 306 -8.43 -4.22 8.98
CA VAL A 306 -7.43 -3.27 8.43
C VAL A 306 -8.13 -2.03 7.89
N LEU A 307 -9.29 -2.24 7.29
CA LEU A 307 -10.00 -1.17 6.61
C LEU A 307 -10.76 -0.24 7.56
N VAL A 308 -11.06 -0.68 8.78
CA VAL A 308 -11.55 0.17 9.87
C VAL A 308 -10.49 1.18 10.32
N LEU A 309 -9.19 0.88 10.14
CA LEU A 309 -8.09 1.80 10.45
C LEU A 309 -8.11 3.06 9.58
N PHE A 310 -8.70 3.00 8.39
CA PHE A 310 -8.88 4.15 7.49
C PHE A 310 -10.18 4.91 7.71
N SER A 311 -10.90 4.64 8.81
CA SER A 311 -12.08 5.42 9.18
C SER A 311 -11.71 6.87 9.47
N SER A 312 -12.64 7.80 9.21
CA SER A 312 -12.41 9.25 9.37
C SER A 312 -11.95 9.64 10.79
N LYS A 313 -12.27 8.83 11.81
CA LYS A 313 -11.83 9.06 13.19
C LYS A 313 -10.40 8.60 13.47
N LEU A 314 -9.92 7.55 12.79
CA LEU A 314 -8.63 6.90 13.06
C LEU A 314 -7.55 7.23 12.02
N ILE A 315 -7.92 7.65 10.80
CA ILE A 315 -7.00 7.82 9.67
C ILE A 315 -5.84 8.78 9.95
N ARG A 316 -6.10 9.91 10.63
CA ARG A 316 -5.04 10.86 11.00
C ARG A 316 -4.05 10.22 11.96
N THR A 317 -4.55 9.50 12.96
CA THR A 317 -3.73 8.82 13.96
C THR A 317 -2.94 7.68 13.34
N THR A 318 -3.55 6.90 12.44
CA THR A 318 -2.91 5.74 11.83
C THR A 318 -1.79 6.15 10.89
N LEU A 319 -1.98 7.18 10.07
CA LEU A 319 -0.95 7.72 9.19
C LEU A 319 0.22 8.31 9.98
N LEU A 320 -0.04 9.09 11.04
CA LEU A 320 1.02 9.63 11.90
C LEU A 320 1.79 8.50 12.61
N LEU A 321 1.09 7.45 13.06
CA LEU A 321 1.73 6.30 13.69
C LEU A 321 2.60 5.53 12.71
N TRP A 322 2.19 5.41 11.44
CA TRP A 322 3.00 4.78 10.39
C TRP A 322 4.30 5.52 10.14
N VAL A 323 4.27 6.85 10.07
CA VAL A 323 5.47 7.68 9.93
C VAL A 323 6.41 7.46 11.12
N VAL A 324 5.88 7.44 12.35
CA VAL A 324 6.69 7.21 13.56
C VAL A 324 7.29 5.80 13.59
N PHE A 325 6.53 4.76 13.21
CA PHE A 325 7.06 3.39 13.15
C PHE A 325 8.11 3.21 12.05
N PHE A 326 7.88 3.83 10.88
CA PHE A 326 8.87 3.88 9.80
C PHE A 326 10.16 4.53 10.27
N GLY A 327 10.08 5.73 10.83
CA GLY A 327 11.25 6.48 11.29
C GLY A 327 11.98 5.84 12.45
N ASN A 328 11.25 5.25 13.43
CA ASN A 328 11.86 4.49 14.51
C ASN A 328 12.64 3.28 14.01
N ALA A 329 12.05 2.47 13.13
CA ALA A 329 12.73 1.30 12.59
C ALA A 329 13.91 1.68 11.69
N PHE A 330 13.73 2.68 10.81
CA PHE A 330 14.80 3.21 9.97
C PHE A 330 15.98 3.72 10.82
N SER A 331 15.70 4.54 11.83
CA SER A 331 16.74 5.15 12.68
C SER A 331 17.37 4.12 13.62
N TYR A 332 16.58 3.22 14.21
CA TYR A 332 17.10 2.20 15.13
C TYR A 332 18.07 1.28 14.40
N TYR A 333 17.63 0.59 13.34
CA TYR A 333 18.51 -0.30 12.57
C TYR A 333 19.63 0.47 11.86
N GLY A 334 19.39 1.73 11.49
CA GLY A 334 20.38 2.58 10.85
C GLY A 334 21.52 2.95 11.76
N VAL A 335 21.26 3.34 13.01
CA VAL A 335 22.33 3.62 13.97
C VAL A 335 23.17 2.37 14.27
N ILE A 336 22.57 1.17 14.26
CA ILE A 336 23.31 -0.09 14.37
C ILE A 336 24.32 -0.23 13.21
N LEU A 337 23.85 -0.08 11.97
CA LEU A 337 24.70 -0.22 10.78
C LEU A 337 25.71 0.92 10.63
N LEU A 338 25.31 2.16 10.93
CA LEU A 338 26.20 3.32 10.95
C LEU A 338 27.36 3.12 11.92
N THR A 339 27.15 2.43 13.04
CA THR A 339 28.24 2.14 13.99
C THR A 339 29.32 1.26 13.36
N SER A 340 28.94 0.18 12.68
CA SER A 340 29.91 -0.68 11.99
C SER A 340 30.55 0.02 10.80
N GLU A 341 29.75 0.77 10.02
CA GLU A 341 30.25 1.45 8.83
C GLU A 341 31.20 2.59 9.20
N LEU A 342 30.79 3.57 10.02
CA LEU A 342 31.64 4.71 10.38
C LEU A 342 32.93 4.30 11.11
N SER A 343 32.86 3.30 11.99
CA SER A 343 34.04 2.77 12.70
C SER A 343 35.01 2.06 11.73
N SER A 344 34.51 1.34 10.73
CA SER A 344 35.37 0.75 9.69
C SER A 344 35.92 1.77 8.67
N TRP A 345 35.18 2.88 8.46
CA TRP A 345 35.29 3.74 7.28
C TRP A 345 36.23 4.95 7.44
N GLN A 346 36.48 5.44 8.67
CA GLN A 346 37.44 6.52 8.94
C GLN A 346 38.85 6.28 8.36
N SER A 347 39.21 5.02 8.05
CA SER A 347 40.48 4.61 7.45
C SER A 347 40.55 4.65 5.90
N LYS A 348 39.43 4.51 5.18
CA LYS A 348 39.43 4.18 3.73
C LYS A 348 39.35 5.38 2.78
N CYS A 349 38.45 6.34 3.00
CA CYS A 349 38.37 7.53 2.11
C CYS A 349 39.42 8.62 2.49
N ARG A 350 40.13 8.47 3.62
CA ARG A 350 41.12 9.44 4.11
C ARG A 350 42.57 9.15 3.70
N SER A 351 42.92 7.94 3.22
CA SER A 351 44.33 7.62 2.89
C SER A 351 44.58 7.31 1.41
N ILE A 352 45.41 8.15 0.79
CA ILE A 352 46.30 7.74 -0.29
C ILE A 352 47.37 6.86 0.36
N LYS A 353 47.41 5.57 -0.02
CA LYS A 353 48.51 4.60 0.19
C LYS A 353 49.28 4.72 1.51
N LEU A 354 48.78 4.16 2.61
CA LEU A 354 49.65 3.46 3.57
C LEU A 354 48.87 2.35 4.25
N SER A 355 48.88 1.17 3.62
CA SER A 355 48.44 -0.08 4.23
C SER A 355 49.44 -0.46 5.31
N TYR A 356 49.10 -0.23 6.57
CA TYR A 356 49.78 -0.80 7.73
C TYR A 356 48.73 -1.33 8.71
N ASN A 357 48.96 -2.55 9.20
CA ASN A 357 48.08 -3.38 10.03
C ASN A 357 47.54 -2.65 11.29
N SER A 358 46.47 -1.86 11.19
CA SER A 358 45.63 -1.55 12.35
C SER A 358 44.65 -2.70 12.54
N GLN A 359 44.79 -3.45 13.63
CA GLN A 359 43.84 -4.47 14.06
C GLN A 359 42.41 -3.91 14.07
N ASN A 360 41.46 -4.63 13.47
CA ASN A 360 40.01 -4.32 13.46
C ASN A 360 39.35 -4.34 14.87
N ASP A 361 40.13 -4.29 15.95
CA ASP A 361 39.65 -4.34 17.33
C ASP A 361 38.77 -3.12 17.69
N GLY A 362 38.96 -1.97 17.02
CA GLY A 362 38.15 -0.77 17.20
C GLY A 362 36.67 -0.99 16.86
N LEU A 363 36.37 -1.64 15.74
CA LEU A 363 35.00 -1.87 15.27
C LEU A 363 34.16 -2.69 16.24
N TYR A 364 34.68 -3.83 16.69
CA TYR A 364 33.93 -4.71 17.58
C TYR A 364 33.73 -4.05 18.95
N ARG A 365 34.73 -3.31 19.41
CA ARG A 365 34.67 -2.52 20.64
C ARG A 365 33.61 -1.41 20.55
N ASP A 366 33.57 -0.64 19.46
CA ASP A 366 32.62 0.46 19.29
C ASP A 366 31.18 -0.05 19.21
N VAL A 367 30.95 -1.14 18.48
CA VAL A 367 29.63 -1.76 18.39
C VAL A 367 29.18 -2.33 19.74
N PHE A 368 30.10 -2.92 20.52
CA PHE A 368 29.81 -3.38 21.88
C PHE A 368 29.47 -2.20 22.82
N VAL A 369 30.29 -1.14 22.82
CA VAL A 369 30.09 0.04 23.66
C VAL A 369 28.77 0.74 23.34
N THR A 370 28.47 0.94 22.06
CA THR A 370 27.19 1.55 21.64
C THR A 370 25.99 0.65 21.95
N SER A 371 26.12 -0.68 21.90
CA SER A 371 25.03 -1.60 22.28
C SER A 371 24.68 -1.51 23.77
N LEU A 372 25.64 -1.17 24.65
CA LEU A 372 25.36 -0.91 26.07
C LEU A 372 24.45 0.32 26.27
N ALA A 373 24.34 1.22 25.29
CA ALA A 373 23.46 2.39 25.35
C ALA A 373 21.97 2.03 25.38
N GLU A 374 21.61 0.81 25.00
CA GLU A 374 20.21 0.36 25.03
C GLU A 374 19.66 0.23 26.45
N LEU A 375 20.48 -0.19 27.42
CA LEU A 375 20.10 -0.31 28.83
C LEU A 375 19.66 1.05 29.43
N PRO A 376 20.48 2.13 29.40
CA PRO A 376 20.05 3.42 29.89
C PRO A 376 18.90 3.99 29.06
N GLY A 377 18.76 3.65 27.76
CA GLY A 377 17.63 4.07 26.93
C GLY A 377 16.29 3.52 27.40
N ILE A 378 16.22 2.23 27.77
CA ILE A 378 15.02 1.61 28.33
C ILE A 378 14.69 2.18 29.72
N VAL A 379 15.70 2.41 30.55
CA VAL A 379 15.49 3.03 31.88
C VAL A 379 14.99 4.47 31.74
N LEU A 380 15.58 5.23 30.82
CA LEU A 380 15.16 6.60 30.50
C LEU A 380 13.73 6.63 29.99
N SER A 381 13.32 5.66 29.14
CA SER A 381 11.94 5.60 28.66
C SER A 381 10.94 5.27 29.76
N ALA A 382 11.25 4.31 30.64
CA ALA A 382 10.41 4.00 31.79
C ALA A 382 10.20 5.23 32.71
N VAL A 383 11.27 5.95 33.06
CA VAL A 383 11.19 7.13 33.93
C VAL A 383 10.44 8.30 33.28
N THR A 384 10.67 8.54 31.99
CA THR A 384 10.08 9.68 31.28
C THR A 384 8.62 9.46 30.91
N VAL A 385 8.20 8.24 30.58
CA VAL A 385 6.79 7.92 30.24
C VAL A 385 5.85 8.17 31.41
N ASP A 386 6.25 7.80 32.62
CA ASP A 386 5.45 8.01 33.82
C ASP A 386 5.43 9.49 34.24
N ARG A 387 6.54 10.20 34.07
CA ARG A 387 6.64 11.62 34.46
C ARG A 387 5.94 12.55 33.46
N PHE A 388 6.27 12.45 32.18
CA PHE A 388 5.88 13.42 31.14
C PHE A 388 4.72 12.97 30.25
N GLY A 389 4.32 11.69 30.29
CA GLY A 389 3.37 11.12 29.34
C GLY A 389 4.04 10.58 28.08
N ARG A 390 3.32 9.76 27.30
CA ARG A 390 3.88 8.96 26.20
C ARG A 390 4.26 9.83 25.01
N LYS A 391 3.41 10.82 24.68
CA LYS A 391 3.64 11.71 23.54
C LYS A 391 4.88 12.58 23.78
N ARG A 392 4.96 13.21 24.95
CA ARG A 392 6.05 14.14 25.28
C ARG A 392 7.39 13.44 25.52
N SER A 393 7.37 12.21 26.04
CA SER A 393 8.60 11.41 26.14
C SER A 393 9.17 11.05 24.77
N MET A 394 8.33 10.66 23.80
CA MET A 394 8.77 10.37 22.42
C MET A 394 9.35 11.62 21.73
N GLU A 395 8.72 12.78 21.91
CA GLU A 395 9.19 14.06 21.36
C GLU A 395 10.58 14.43 21.88
N ILE A 396 10.79 14.38 23.20
CA ILE A 396 12.08 14.71 23.83
C ILE A 396 13.17 13.75 23.34
N MET A 397 12.87 12.45 23.23
CA MET A 397 13.85 11.47 22.79
C MET A 397 14.20 11.61 21.31
N PHE A 398 13.24 11.88 20.42
CA PHE A 398 13.57 12.18 19.02
C PHE A 398 14.40 13.46 18.89
N ALA A 399 14.08 14.51 19.66
CA ALA A 399 14.85 15.75 19.66
C ALA A 399 16.28 15.53 20.15
N LEU A 400 16.48 14.74 21.22
CA LEU A 400 17.82 14.38 21.69
C LEU A 400 18.57 13.50 20.67
N GLY A 401 17.88 12.55 20.03
CA GLY A 401 18.45 11.73 18.96
C GLY A 401 18.97 12.57 17.78
N PHE A 402 18.21 13.57 17.36
CA PHE A 402 18.60 14.56 16.34
C PHE A 402 19.85 15.35 16.77
N VAL A 403 19.89 15.82 18.01
CA VAL A 403 21.06 16.57 18.54
C VAL A 403 22.32 15.70 18.61
N PHE A 404 22.19 14.41 18.93
CA PHE A 404 23.35 13.50 18.99
C PHE A 404 23.85 13.06 17.61
N LEU A 405 23.01 13.02 16.58
CA LEU A 405 23.43 12.62 15.23
C LEU A 405 23.98 13.79 14.40
N ILE A 406 23.54 15.03 14.62
CA ILE A 406 23.95 16.20 13.83
C ILE A 406 25.47 16.41 13.75
N PRO A 407 26.25 16.21 14.84
CA PRO A 407 27.70 16.43 14.79
C PRO A 407 28.40 15.45 13.83
N LEU A 408 27.82 14.28 13.58
CA LEU A 408 28.38 13.27 12.67
C LEU A 408 28.33 13.68 11.18
N VAL A 409 27.60 14.76 10.85
CA VAL A 409 27.62 15.39 9.52
C VAL A 409 29.04 15.83 9.15
N LEU A 410 29.80 16.28 10.16
CA LEU A 410 31.22 16.60 10.06
C LEU A 410 32.07 15.37 10.41
N HIS A 411 33.28 15.30 9.85
CA HIS A 411 34.20 14.22 10.17
C HIS A 411 34.85 14.45 11.53
N GLU A 412 34.35 13.75 12.54
CA GLU A 412 34.83 13.82 13.92
C GLU A 412 35.90 12.76 14.24
N HIS A 413 36.53 12.87 15.41
CA HIS A 413 37.43 11.85 15.96
C HIS A 413 36.67 10.56 16.32
N GLU A 414 37.30 9.38 16.16
CA GLU A 414 36.73 8.04 16.46
C GLU A 414 36.00 7.97 17.82
N MET A 415 36.64 8.45 18.89
CA MET A 415 36.04 8.47 20.23
C MET A 415 34.77 9.35 20.32
N LEU A 416 34.74 10.49 19.61
CA LEU A 416 33.56 11.37 19.57
C LEU A 416 32.44 10.73 18.76
N THR A 417 32.77 10.08 17.63
CA THR A 417 31.82 9.31 16.83
C THR A 417 31.11 8.25 17.68
N THR A 418 31.86 7.46 18.46
CA THR A 418 31.28 6.42 19.33
C THR A 418 30.40 7.02 20.43
N VAL A 419 30.76 8.17 21.01
CA VAL A 419 29.94 8.87 22.02
C VAL A 419 28.64 9.41 21.44
N PHE A 420 28.68 10.02 20.25
CA PHE A 420 27.49 10.51 19.57
C PHE A 420 26.54 9.36 19.16
N LEU A 421 27.08 8.27 18.62
CA LEU A 421 26.30 7.07 18.30
C LEU A 421 25.71 6.40 19.55
N PHE A 422 26.44 6.40 20.68
CA PHE A 422 25.93 5.92 21.97
C PHE A 422 24.71 6.75 22.40
N GLY A 423 24.82 8.08 22.38
CA GLY A 423 23.73 8.99 22.75
C GLY A 423 22.52 8.85 21.82
N ALA A 424 22.75 8.77 20.51
CA ALA A 424 21.70 8.56 19.51
C ALA A 424 20.97 7.22 19.73
N ARG A 425 21.73 6.13 19.92
CA ARG A 425 21.16 4.80 20.13
C ARG A 425 20.33 4.72 21.41
N MET A 426 20.80 5.34 22.50
CA MET A 426 20.07 5.45 23.76
C MET A 426 18.71 6.14 23.59
N CYS A 427 18.66 7.22 22.79
CA CYS A 427 17.43 7.98 22.59
C CYS A 427 16.45 7.25 21.66
N ILE A 428 16.94 6.67 20.56
CA ILE A 428 16.09 6.02 19.54
C ILE A 428 15.44 4.75 20.09
N ILE A 429 16.17 3.91 20.82
CA ILE A 429 15.57 2.73 21.46
C ILE A 429 14.53 3.14 22.51
N GLY A 430 14.79 4.22 23.24
CA GLY A 430 13.83 4.84 24.15
C GLY A 430 12.53 5.18 23.42
N THR A 431 12.60 5.93 22.31
CA THR A 431 11.40 6.26 21.52
C THR A 431 10.69 5.02 20.99
N PHE A 432 11.44 4.01 20.51
CA PHE A 432 10.84 2.81 19.97
C PHE A 432 10.09 1.99 21.02
N THR A 433 10.61 1.92 22.26
CA THR A 433 9.89 1.28 23.38
C THR A 433 8.59 2.01 23.72
N VAL A 434 8.60 3.34 23.78
CA VAL A 434 7.39 4.13 24.04
C VAL A 434 6.37 4.01 22.91
N ALA A 435 6.82 4.00 21.65
CA ALA A 435 5.94 3.83 20.50
C ALA A 435 5.20 2.49 20.52
N ASN A 436 5.85 1.42 20.96
CA ASN A 436 5.23 0.10 21.12
C ASN A 436 4.22 0.03 22.27
N ILE A 437 4.33 0.91 23.29
CA ILE A 437 3.33 1.06 24.35
C ILE A 437 2.15 1.93 23.88
N TYR A 438 2.45 3.02 23.17
CA TYR A 438 1.46 3.98 22.70
C TYR A 438 0.55 3.41 21.59
N ALA A 439 1.09 2.59 20.69
CA ALA A 439 0.34 1.99 19.59
C ALA A 439 -0.87 1.15 20.03
N PRO A 440 -0.78 0.23 21.00
CA PRO A 440 -1.95 -0.49 21.49
C PRO A 440 -2.89 0.38 22.32
N GLU A 441 -2.40 1.42 23.02
CA GLU A 441 -3.22 2.33 23.83
C GLU A 441 -4.14 3.21 22.97
N ILE A 442 -3.73 3.58 21.74
CA ILE A 442 -4.50 4.50 20.90
C ILE A 442 -5.62 3.83 20.10
N TYR A 443 -5.48 2.53 19.82
CA TYR A 443 -6.47 1.79 19.05
C TYR A 443 -7.55 1.16 19.95
N PRO A 444 -8.82 1.20 19.51
CA PRO A 444 -9.89 0.52 20.22
C PRO A 444 -9.67 -1.00 20.22
N THR A 445 -10.11 -1.69 21.27
CA THR A 445 -9.84 -3.11 21.51
C THR A 445 -10.17 -3.99 20.30
N SER A 446 -11.26 -3.68 19.59
CA SER A 446 -11.72 -4.39 18.40
C SER A 446 -10.77 -4.36 17.19
N VAL A 447 -9.92 -3.35 17.05
CA VAL A 447 -8.98 -3.19 15.89
C VAL A 447 -7.52 -3.01 16.32
N ARG A 448 -7.25 -3.05 17.62
CA ARG A 448 -5.93 -2.82 18.21
C ARG A 448 -4.84 -3.70 17.63
N ALA A 449 -5.05 -5.01 17.64
CA ALA A 449 -4.06 -5.97 17.15
C ALA A 449 -3.72 -5.71 15.67
N THR A 450 -4.74 -5.42 14.86
CA THR A 450 -4.56 -5.11 13.44
C THR A 450 -3.85 -3.78 13.22
N GLY A 451 -4.20 -2.73 13.97
CA GLY A 451 -3.57 -1.40 13.88
C GLY A 451 -2.10 -1.41 14.25
N VAL A 452 -1.75 -2.09 15.34
CA VAL A 452 -0.34 -2.27 15.77
C VAL A 452 0.42 -3.13 14.75
N GLY A 453 -0.19 -4.21 14.25
CA GLY A 453 0.44 -5.09 13.27
C GLY A 453 0.79 -4.38 11.96
N VAL A 454 -0.12 -3.56 11.42
CA VAL A 454 0.12 -2.79 10.19
C VAL A 454 1.18 -1.71 10.41
N ALA A 455 1.14 -1.00 11.55
CA ALA A 455 2.17 -0.02 11.89
C ALA A 455 3.57 -0.68 12.00
N SER A 456 3.65 -1.85 12.62
CA SER A 456 4.89 -2.64 12.69
C SER A 456 5.37 -3.07 11.31
N ALA A 457 4.48 -3.46 10.40
CA ALA A 457 4.84 -3.84 9.02
C ALA A 457 5.46 -2.65 8.26
N VAL A 458 4.87 -1.45 8.38
CA VAL A 458 5.45 -0.22 7.82
C VAL A 458 6.82 0.08 8.44
N GLY A 459 7.01 -0.18 9.73
CA GLY A 459 8.32 -0.14 10.37
C GLY A 459 9.35 -1.06 9.69
N ARG A 460 8.98 -2.29 9.34
CA ARG A 460 9.90 -3.21 8.63
C ARG A 460 10.31 -2.69 7.24
N VAL A 461 9.46 -1.90 6.57
CA VAL A 461 9.84 -1.20 5.32
C VAL A 461 10.93 -0.15 5.59
N GLY A 462 10.85 0.58 6.71
CA GLY A 462 11.93 1.48 7.16
C GLY A 462 13.25 0.73 7.39
N GLY A 463 13.19 -0.45 8.02
CA GLY A 463 14.34 -1.34 8.16
C GLY A 463 14.91 -1.86 6.84
N MET A 464 14.08 -2.03 5.80
CA MET A 464 14.51 -2.45 4.46
C MET A 464 15.24 -1.31 3.70
N ILE A 465 14.79 -0.07 3.85
CA ILE A 465 15.40 1.08 3.16
C ILE A 465 16.69 1.53 3.88
N CYS A 466 16.75 1.37 5.20
CA CYS A 466 17.87 1.79 6.03
C CYS A 466 19.25 1.32 5.53
N PRO A 467 19.51 0.03 5.22
CA PRO A 467 20.82 -0.39 4.73
C PRO A 467 21.24 0.27 3.42
N LEU A 468 20.29 0.59 2.52
CA LEU A 468 20.59 1.34 1.29
C LEU A 468 21.19 2.71 1.59
N VAL A 469 20.81 3.31 2.72
CA VAL A 469 21.31 4.61 3.15
C VAL A 469 22.57 4.45 4.00
N ALA A 470 22.53 3.60 5.01
CA ALA A 470 23.61 3.46 6.00
C ALA A 470 24.86 2.78 5.41
N VAL A 471 24.70 1.84 4.47
CA VAL A 471 25.80 1.05 3.92
C VAL A 471 26.24 1.59 2.55
N ASP A 472 25.32 1.70 1.58
CA ASP A 472 25.72 2.08 0.22
C ASP A 472 26.24 3.53 0.13
N LEU A 473 25.52 4.51 0.68
CA LEU A 473 25.95 5.91 0.62
C LEU A 473 27.25 6.15 1.42
N VAL A 474 27.38 5.56 2.62
CA VAL A 474 28.59 5.72 3.43
C VAL A 474 29.78 5.08 2.73
N THR A 475 29.65 3.85 2.23
CA THR A 475 30.75 3.17 1.54
C THR A 475 31.14 3.81 0.20
N ASN A 476 30.23 4.54 -0.46
CA ASN A 476 30.50 5.34 -1.66
C ASN A 476 31.06 6.76 -1.36
N CYS A 477 31.55 6.98 -0.14
CA CYS A 477 32.08 8.24 0.38
C CYS A 477 31.09 9.43 0.37
N HIS A 478 29.78 9.17 0.51
CA HIS A 478 28.73 10.18 0.66
C HIS A 478 28.16 10.23 2.10
N GLN A 479 29.03 10.19 3.12
CA GLN A 479 28.63 10.20 4.55
C GLN A 479 27.69 11.37 4.90
N THR A 480 28.02 12.59 4.47
CA THR A 480 27.22 13.78 4.76
C THR A 480 25.78 13.64 4.25
N ALA A 481 25.59 13.08 3.06
CA ALA A 481 24.27 12.85 2.50
C ALA A 481 23.49 11.77 3.28
N ALA A 482 24.16 10.68 3.69
CA ALA A 482 23.55 9.62 4.47
C ALA A 482 23.01 10.14 5.81
N ILE A 483 23.84 10.91 6.54
CA ILE A 483 23.47 11.43 7.87
C ILE A 483 22.39 12.50 7.78
N ILE A 484 22.45 13.40 6.78
CA ILE A 484 21.36 14.36 6.54
C ILE A 484 20.03 13.63 6.29
N LEU A 485 20.04 12.50 5.58
CA LEU A 485 18.81 11.74 5.37
C LEU A 485 18.26 11.14 6.67
N PHE A 486 19.14 10.64 7.56
CA PHE A 486 18.76 10.22 8.92
C PHE A 486 18.13 11.38 9.71
N GLU A 487 18.74 12.56 9.67
CA GLU A 487 18.22 13.75 10.36
C GLU A 487 16.84 14.16 9.86
N VAL A 488 16.63 14.17 8.53
CA VAL A 488 15.34 14.50 7.93
C VAL A 488 14.26 13.53 8.38
N ILE A 489 14.55 12.23 8.41
CA ILE A 489 13.59 11.20 8.82
C ILE A 489 13.28 11.30 10.32
N ILE A 490 14.28 11.54 11.16
CA ILE A 490 14.10 11.74 12.61
C ILE A 490 13.28 13.00 12.89
N PHE A 491 13.56 14.09 12.18
CA PHE A 491 12.82 15.34 12.29
C PHE A 491 11.35 15.19 11.89
N ILE A 492 11.07 14.55 10.74
CA ILE A 492 9.70 14.26 10.29
C ILE A 492 8.97 13.38 11.31
N SER A 493 9.66 12.40 11.90
CA SER A 493 9.10 11.51 12.92
C SER A 493 8.79 12.26 14.22
N GLY A 494 9.68 13.12 14.68
CA GLY A 494 9.45 14.01 15.81
C GLY A 494 8.25 14.94 15.58
N LEU A 495 8.16 15.54 14.38
CA LEU A 495 7.01 16.38 13.99
C LEU A 495 5.71 15.58 13.97
N ALA A 496 5.74 14.35 13.46
CA ALA A 496 4.57 13.46 13.46
C ALA A 496 4.09 13.15 14.89
N VAL A 497 5.00 12.95 15.85
CA VAL A 497 4.68 12.79 17.27
C VAL A 497 4.00 14.05 17.82
N VAL A 498 4.51 15.24 17.54
CA VAL A 498 3.91 16.51 17.99
C VAL A 498 2.48 16.66 17.47
N LEU A 499 2.23 16.23 16.24
CA LEU A 499 0.92 16.29 15.58
C LEU A 499 -0.09 15.24 16.08
N PHE A 500 0.31 14.32 16.97
CA PHE A 500 -0.62 13.32 17.53
C PHE A 500 -1.80 13.98 18.24
N PRO A 501 -3.04 13.53 17.97
CA PRO A 501 -4.24 14.18 18.49
C PRO A 501 -4.52 13.89 19.97
N LEU A 502 -3.96 12.81 20.54
CA LEU A 502 -4.33 12.31 21.86
C LEU A 502 -3.08 11.95 22.68
N GLU A 503 -3.10 12.24 23.97
CA GLU A 503 -2.17 11.67 24.96
C GLU A 503 -2.88 10.50 25.67
N THR A 504 -2.20 9.38 25.84
CA THR A 504 -2.78 8.13 26.36
C THR A 504 -2.58 7.94 27.86
N LYS A 505 -1.71 8.73 28.50
CA LYS A 505 -1.47 8.67 29.95
C LYS A 505 -2.77 8.79 30.76
N GLY A 506 -3.07 7.74 31.53
CA GLY A 506 -4.19 7.71 32.49
C GLY A 506 -5.58 7.64 31.87
N ARG A 507 -5.71 7.22 30.60
CA ARG A 507 -7.01 7.05 29.92
C ARG A 507 -7.41 5.58 29.87
N ASP A 508 -8.69 5.30 30.07
CA ASP A 508 -9.28 3.99 29.87
C ASP A 508 -9.31 3.60 28.38
N LEU A 509 -9.25 2.30 28.12
CA LEU A 509 -9.23 1.75 26.77
C LEU A 509 -10.63 1.81 26.16
N ASN A 510 -10.80 2.47 25.01
CA ASN A 510 -12.08 2.52 24.33
C ASN A 510 -12.45 1.14 23.73
N ASP A 511 -13.58 0.58 24.15
CA ASP A 511 -14.01 -0.77 23.75
C ASP A 511 -14.73 -0.82 22.40
N THR A 512 -15.31 0.29 21.96
CA THR A 512 -16.04 0.34 20.69
C THR A 512 -15.65 1.56 19.86
N VAL A 513 -15.51 1.36 18.54
CA VAL A 513 -15.49 2.46 17.59
C VAL A 513 -16.91 3.00 17.54
N GLY A 514 -17.19 4.06 18.31
CA GLY A 514 -18.51 4.68 18.36
C GLY A 514 -19.10 4.80 16.97
N GLY A 515 -20.22 4.10 16.76
CA GLY A 515 -20.83 3.81 15.46
C GLY A 515 -21.16 5.09 14.70
N SER A 516 -20.24 5.52 13.85
CA SER A 516 -20.52 6.55 12.85
C SER A 516 -19.46 6.45 11.75
N GLY A 517 -19.89 6.05 10.56
CA GLY A 517 -19.16 6.23 9.31
C GLY A 517 -17.84 5.45 9.16
N ILE A 518 -17.94 4.12 9.03
CA ILE A 518 -16.98 3.42 8.16
C ILE A 518 -17.14 4.05 6.77
N PRO A 519 -16.08 4.53 6.09
CA PRO A 519 -16.20 4.90 4.68
C PRO A 519 -16.70 3.67 3.92
N PHE A 520 -17.97 3.75 3.52
CA PHE A 520 -18.77 2.67 2.94
C PHE A 520 -18.09 2.04 1.72
N LEU A 521 -17.12 2.73 1.12
CA LEU A 521 -16.28 2.29 0.01
C LEU A 521 -15.65 0.92 0.26
N ILE A 522 -15.27 0.69 1.51
CA ILE A 522 -14.54 -0.50 1.86
C ILE A 522 -15.45 -1.65 2.28
N VAL A 523 -16.64 -1.32 2.79
CA VAL A 523 -17.69 -2.31 3.03
C VAL A 523 -18.09 -3.00 1.72
N LEU A 524 -17.91 -2.40 0.54
CA LEU A 524 -18.11 -3.12 -0.74
C LEU A 524 -16.97 -4.02 -1.13
N LEU A 525 -15.71 -3.64 -0.90
CA LEU A 525 -14.59 -4.52 -1.24
C LEU A 525 -14.69 -5.84 -0.45
N ALA A 526 -15.16 -5.77 0.80
CA ALA A 526 -15.44 -6.96 1.60
C ALA A 526 -16.80 -7.62 1.26
N ARG A 527 -17.87 -6.85 0.99
CA ARG A 527 -19.19 -7.43 0.65
C ARG A 527 -19.25 -8.05 -0.75
N GLN A 528 -18.49 -7.58 -1.73
CA GLN A 528 -18.51 -8.16 -3.08
C GLN A 528 -17.76 -9.50 -3.17
N CYS A 529 -16.76 -9.76 -2.33
CA CYS A 529 -16.15 -11.10 -2.25
C CYS A 529 -17.10 -12.13 -1.59
N VAL A 530 -18.02 -11.70 -0.73
CA VAL A 530 -18.99 -12.60 -0.08
C VAL A 530 -20.26 -12.75 -0.92
N TYR A 531 -20.68 -11.72 -1.67
CA TYR A 531 -21.88 -11.79 -2.52
C TYR A 531 -21.73 -12.66 -3.78
N VAL A 532 -20.53 -13.16 -4.09
CA VAL A 532 -20.31 -14.10 -5.21
C VAL A 532 -20.66 -15.55 -4.83
N ASN A 533 -20.75 -15.89 -3.53
CA ASN A 533 -20.97 -17.29 -3.12
C ASN A 533 -22.40 -17.62 -2.65
N ASP A 534 -23.26 -16.65 -2.34
CA ASP A 534 -24.58 -16.92 -1.75
C ASP A 534 -25.78 -16.80 -2.69
N ARG A 535 -25.56 -16.94 -4.01
CA ARG A 535 -26.62 -17.33 -4.97
C ARG A 535 -26.07 -18.24 -6.06
N GLN A 536 -25.68 -19.45 -5.67
CA GLN A 536 -25.55 -20.56 -6.61
C GLN A 536 -26.83 -21.42 -6.59
N ILE A 537 -27.98 -20.81 -6.90
CA ILE A 537 -29.19 -21.54 -7.32
C ILE A 537 -29.84 -20.70 -8.43
N TYR A 538 -29.93 -21.29 -9.64
CA TYR A 538 -30.39 -20.76 -10.93
C TYR A 538 -29.44 -19.82 -11.71
N ILE A 539 -28.31 -20.37 -12.18
CA ILE A 539 -27.71 -19.95 -13.46
C ILE A 539 -27.41 -21.21 -14.27
N SER A 540 -28.43 -21.75 -14.92
CA SER A 540 -28.28 -22.49 -16.16
C SER A 540 -29.35 -21.98 -17.11
N GLU A 541 -28.93 -21.54 -18.29
CA GLU A 541 -29.76 -21.11 -19.42
C GLU A 541 -30.53 -19.78 -19.28
N VAL A 542 -29.87 -18.67 -19.61
CA VAL A 542 -30.56 -17.49 -20.21
C VAL A 542 -29.73 -16.96 -21.38
N ASN A 543 -29.44 -17.83 -22.33
CA ASN A 543 -29.27 -17.43 -23.73
C ASN A 543 -30.54 -17.92 -24.41
N THR A 544 -31.39 -16.99 -24.87
CA THR A 544 -32.74 -17.15 -25.46
C THR A 544 -33.91 -17.00 -24.49
N ILE A 545 -34.48 -15.78 -24.40
CA ILE A 545 -35.89 -15.60 -24.04
C ILE A 545 -36.54 -14.69 -25.10
N PRO A 546 -37.72 -15.03 -25.65
CA PRO A 546 -38.39 -14.28 -26.70
C PRO A 546 -39.01 -12.97 -26.18
N SER A 547 -39.18 -12.01 -27.10
CA SER A 547 -39.67 -10.63 -26.93
C SER A 547 -41.02 -10.42 -26.22
N LYS A 548 -41.75 -11.47 -25.79
CA LYS A 548 -43.10 -11.34 -25.22
C LYS A 548 -43.18 -11.20 -23.69
N ARG A 549 -42.06 -11.32 -22.95
CA ARG A 549 -42.03 -11.10 -21.48
C ARG A 549 -41.54 -9.72 -21.03
N LEU A 550 -41.13 -8.84 -21.95
CA LEU A 550 -40.76 -7.46 -21.60
C LEU A 550 -41.97 -6.57 -21.26
N ALA A 551 -43.14 -6.85 -21.85
CA ALA A 551 -44.36 -6.08 -21.60
C ALA A 551 -44.99 -6.34 -20.21
N SER A 552 -44.74 -7.50 -19.59
CA SER A 552 -45.25 -7.81 -18.25
C SER A 552 -44.33 -7.32 -17.12
N ALA A 553 -43.04 -7.08 -17.42
CA ALA A 553 -42.09 -6.52 -16.46
C ALA A 553 -42.17 -4.99 -16.36
N SER A 554 -42.59 -4.30 -17.43
CA SER A 554 -42.85 -2.86 -17.41
C SER A 554 -44.12 -2.48 -16.64
N VAL A 555 -45.13 -3.35 -16.63
CA VAL A 555 -46.42 -3.09 -15.94
C VAL A 555 -46.30 -3.20 -14.42
N ASN A 556 -45.43 -4.06 -13.89
CA ASN A 556 -45.17 -4.12 -12.44
C ASN A 556 -44.23 -3.00 -11.94
N PHE A 557 -43.45 -2.38 -12.83
CA PHE A 557 -42.54 -1.28 -12.51
C PHE A 557 -43.26 0.06 -12.31
N LEU A 558 -44.46 0.23 -12.88
CA LEU A 558 -45.26 1.45 -12.75
C LEU A 558 -45.99 1.57 -11.40
N ASN A 559 -46.14 0.48 -10.64
CA ASN A 559 -46.91 0.47 -9.39
C ASN A 559 -46.08 0.79 -8.12
N GLU A 560 -44.75 0.91 -8.23
CA GLU A 560 -43.84 1.18 -7.10
C GLU A 560 -43.30 2.62 -7.05
N MET A 561 -43.69 3.50 -8.00
CA MET A 561 -43.19 4.88 -8.03
C MET A 561 -44.01 5.81 -7.12
N ARG A 562 -43.32 6.37 -6.12
CA ARG A 562 -43.79 7.47 -5.27
C ARG A 562 -43.89 8.74 -6.15
N ASP A 563 -45.11 9.23 -6.36
CA ASP A 563 -45.51 10.39 -7.17
C ASP A 563 -44.96 10.47 -8.63
N PRO A 564 -45.77 10.11 -9.65
CA PRO A 564 -45.35 10.12 -11.06
C PRO A 564 -45.24 11.52 -11.70
N SER A 565 -45.43 12.61 -10.93
CA SER A 565 -45.43 13.99 -11.43
C SER A 565 -44.10 14.75 -11.27
N THR A 566 -43.16 14.24 -10.47
CA THR A 566 -41.85 14.88 -10.27
C THR A 566 -40.79 14.28 -11.20
N VAL A 567 -40.03 15.13 -11.89
CA VAL A 567 -38.95 14.74 -12.79
C VAL A 567 -37.68 15.43 -12.32
N TYR A 568 -36.58 14.69 -12.18
CA TYR A 568 -35.29 15.26 -11.77
C TYR A 568 -34.23 15.04 -12.85
N THR A 569 -33.27 15.96 -12.92
CA THR A 569 -32.17 15.88 -13.91
C THR A 569 -31.01 15.04 -13.39
N LEU A 570 -30.18 14.57 -14.32
CA LEU A 570 -28.99 13.79 -13.96
C LEU A 570 -28.00 14.58 -13.09
N ASP A 571 -27.92 15.89 -13.28
CA ASP A 571 -27.03 16.76 -12.50
C ASP A 571 -27.58 17.07 -11.11
N GLU A 572 -28.91 17.15 -10.97
CA GLU A 572 -29.58 17.17 -9.67
C GLU A 572 -29.34 15.85 -8.90
N ALA A 573 -29.39 14.70 -9.58
CA ALA A 573 -29.06 13.41 -8.97
C ALA A 573 -27.59 13.32 -8.54
N LEU A 574 -26.65 13.79 -9.36
CA LEU A 574 -25.22 13.75 -9.02
C LEU A 574 -24.86 14.73 -7.91
N SER A 575 -25.45 15.93 -7.89
CA SER A 575 -25.24 16.93 -6.85
C SER A 575 -25.80 16.50 -5.49
N THR A 576 -27.00 15.88 -5.48
CA THR A 576 -27.59 15.31 -4.26
C THR A 576 -26.76 14.14 -3.72
N ILE A 577 -26.32 13.21 -4.57
CA ILE A 577 -25.39 12.12 -4.19
C ILE A 577 -24.08 12.70 -3.62
N GLY A 578 -23.54 13.77 -4.21
CA GLY A 578 -22.31 14.44 -3.79
C GLY A 578 -21.06 13.55 -3.84
N PHE A 579 -19.90 14.08 -3.42
CA PHE A 579 -18.67 13.28 -3.37
C PHE A 579 -18.71 12.32 -2.18
N GLY A 580 -18.64 11.02 -2.45
CA GLY A 580 -18.63 10.00 -1.42
C GLY A 580 -17.90 8.74 -1.89
N ASN A 581 -18.24 7.62 -1.26
CA ASN A 581 -17.58 6.34 -1.47
C ASN A 581 -17.62 5.89 -2.93
N PHE A 582 -18.76 6.02 -3.60
CA PHE A 582 -18.86 5.65 -5.01
C PHE A 582 -17.88 6.43 -5.89
N GLN A 583 -17.75 7.75 -5.68
CA GLN A 583 -16.84 8.61 -6.41
C GLN A 583 -15.38 8.29 -6.08
N THR A 584 -15.07 7.99 -4.81
CA THR A 584 -13.72 7.55 -4.43
C THR A 584 -13.34 6.23 -5.12
N LEU A 585 -14.28 5.30 -5.34
CA LEU A 585 -14.01 4.06 -6.07
C LEU A 585 -13.63 4.35 -7.52
N VAL A 586 -14.42 5.20 -8.17
CA VAL A 586 -14.20 5.63 -9.55
C VAL A 586 -12.88 6.37 -9.68
N LEU A 587 -12.55 7.23 -8.70
CA LEU A 587 -11.29 7.97 -8.63
C LEU A 587 -10.08 7.03 -8.52
N VAL A 588 -10.10 6.07 -7.60
CA VAL A 588 -9.00 5.10 -7.42
C VAL A 588 -8.82 4.27 -8.69
N TYR A 589 -9.92 3.80 -9.29
CA TYR A 589 -9.87 3.00 -10.51
C TYR A 589 -9.30 3.79 -11.71
N ALA A 590 -9.75 5.04 -11.91
CA ALA A 590 -9.21 5.91 -12.94
C ALA A 590 -7.74 6.28 -12.68
N GLY A 591 -7.38 6.53 -11.41
CA GLY A 591 -6.03 6.85 -10.98
C GLY A 591 -5.02 5.73 -11.27
N LEU A 592 -5.40 4.46 -11.08
CA LEU A 592 -4.53 3.32 -11.43
C LEU A 592 -4.21 3.26 -12.93
N GLY A 593 -5.13 3.68 -13.80
CA GLY A 593 -4.87 3.82 -15.24
C GLY A 593 -3.84 4.90 -15.54
N TRP A 594 -3.91 6.04 -14.85
CA TRP A 594 -2.90 7.11 -14.95
C TRP A 594 -1.53 6.68 -14.43
N VAL A 595 -1.48 5.91 -13.34
CA VAL A 595 -0.22 5.35 -12.82
C VAL A 595 0.44 4.42 -13.83
N SER A 596 -0.36 3.57 -14.49
CA SER A 596 0.12 2.71 -15.58
C SER A 596 0.77 3.52 -16.72
N GLU A 597 0.08 4.56 -17.19
CA GLU A 597 0.61 5.42 -18.25
C GLU A 597 1.89 6.15 -17.83
N ALA A 598 1.91 6.71 -16.62
CA ALA A 598 3.07 7.42 -16.09
C ALA A 598 4.30 6.51 -15.95
N MET A 599 4.11 5.26 -15.50
CA MET A 599 5.20 4.28 -15.40
C MET A 599 5.79 3.94 -16.76
N GLU A 600 4.96 3.71 -17.79
CA GLU A 600 5.44 3.41 -19.15
C GLU A 600 6.27 4.57 -19.73
N VAL A 601 5.83 5.82 -19.54
CA VAL A 601 6.58 6.96 -20.09
C VAL A 601 7.86 7.25 -19.31
N MET A 602 7.86 7.10 -17.98
CA MET A 602 9.08 7.26 -17.18
C MET A 602 10.14 6.23 -17.57
N ILE A 603 9.73 4.99 -17.88
CA ILE A 603 10.65 3.96 -18.35
C ILE A 603 11.36 4.36 -19.64
N LEU A 604 10.73 5.07 -20.57
CA LEU A 604 11.40 5.51 -21.81
C LEU A 604 12.64 6.37 -21.53
N SER A 605 12.60 7.21 -20.50
CA SER A 605 13.75 8.05 -20.11
C SER A 605 14.94 7.26 -19.57
N PHE A 606 14.69 6.12 -18.91
CA PHE A 606 15.74 5.26 -18.34
C PHE A 606 16.22 4.18 -19.31
N VAL A 607 15.28 3.59 -20.04
CA VAL A 607 15.55 2.45 -20.93
C VAL A 607 16.18 2.91 -22.23
N GLY A 608 15.87 4.12 -22.72
CA GLY A 608 16.46 4.65 -23.95
C GLY A 608 18.00 4.69 -23.91
N SER A 609 18.56 5.26 -22.84
CA SER A 609 20.02 5.35 -22.64
C SER A 609 20.66 3.98 -22.39
N ALA A 610 20.01 3.11 -21.61
CA ALA A 610 20.48 1.75 -21.36
C ALA A 610 20.49 0.88 -22.62
N VAL A 611 19.45 0.97 -23.45
CA VAL A 611 19.34 0.26 -24.74
C VAL A 611 20.38 0.79 -25.72
N ARG A 612 20.61 2.12 -25.77
CA ARG A 612 21.69 2.70 -26.57
C ARG A 612 23.06 2.13 -26.18
N ALA A 613 23.35 2.06 -24.88
CA ALA A 613 24.61 1.52 -24.38
C ALA A 613 24.77 0.01 -24.66
N GLU A 614 23.70 -0.77 -24.54
CA GLU A 614 23.75 -2.24 -24.75
C GLU A 614 23.75 -2.63 -26.23
N TRP A 615 22.98 -1.93 -27.07
CA TRP A 615 22.80 -2.26 -28.50
C TRP A 615 23.71 -1.45 -29.42
N GLY A 616 24.49 -0.50 -28.88
CA GLY A 616 25.43 0.31 -29.66
C GLY A 616 24.74 1.24 -30.66
N LEU A 617 23.55 1.75 -30.31
CA LEU A 617 22.73 2.58 -31.20
C LEU A 617 23.26 4.01 -31.29
N SER A 618 23.01 4.66 -32.42
CA SER A 618 23.15 6.11 -32.57
C SER A 618 22.09 6.87 -31.75
N SER A 619 22.36 8.14 -31.41
CA SER A 619 21.38 9.03 -30.75
C SER A 619 20.10 9.19 -31.59
N THR A 620 20.22 9.18 -32.92
CA THR A 620 19.09 9.16 -33.85
C THR A 620 18.27 7.88 -33.72
N GLU A 621 18.89 6.71 -33.62
CA GLU A 621 18.18 5.44 -33.44
C GLU A 621 17.50 5.34 -32.05
N GLN A 622 18.13 5.85 -30.99
CA GLN A 622 17.52 5.97 -29.66
C GLN A 622 16.27 6.85 -29.71
N SER A 623 16.34 8.00 -30.39
CA SER A 623 15.20 8.89 -30.55
C SER A 623 14.07 8.22 -31.34
N LEU A 624 14.41 7.46 -32.40
CA LEU A 624 13.43 6.70 -33.19
C LEU A 624 12.70 5.66 -32.35
N ILE A 625 13.39 4.89 -31.50
CA ILE A 625 12.75 3.93 -30.58
C ILE A 625 11.74 4.63 -29.68
N SER A 626 12.10 5.78 -29.10
CA SER A 626 11.21 6.56 -28.25
C SER A 626 10.00 7.07 -29.03
N THR A 627 10.18 7.53 -30.28
CA THR A 627 9.08 8.00 -31.13
C THR A 627 8.10 6.89 -31.54
N VAL A 628 8.56 5.64 -31.71
CA VAL A 628 7.68 4.50 -32.02
C VAL A 628 6.69 4.24 -30.89
N VAL A 629 7.11 4.42 -29.63
CA VAL A 629 6.20 4.26 -28.48
C VAL A 629 5.14 5.35 -28.48
N PHE A 630 5.50 6.61 -28.73
CA PHE A 630 4.52 7.68 -28.89
C PHE A 630 3.60 7.48 -30.10
N ALA A 631 4.08 6.88 -31.19
CA ALA A 631 3.23 6.50 -32.33
C ALA A 631 2.19 5.44 -31.92
N GLY A 632 2.58 4.45 -31.10
CA GLY A 632 1.64 3.51 -30.49
C GLY A 632 0.59 4.20 -29.61
N MET A 633 1.01 5.14 -28.77
CA MET A 633 0.10 5.95 -27.93
C MET A 633 -0.86 6.80 -28.77
N LEU A 634 -0.40 7.34 -29.91
CA LEU A 634 -1.23 8.11 -30.85
C LEU A 634 -2.35 7.24 -31.41
N VAL A 635 -2.00 6.06 -31.95
CA VAL A 635 -2.97 5.11 -32.50
C VAL A 635 -3.95 4.65 -31.40
N GLY A 636 -3.44 4.39 -30.20
CA GLY A 636 -4.24 4.02 -29.03
C GLY A 636 -5.24 5.10 -28.62
N ALA A 637 -4.78 6.34 -28.45
CA ALA A 637 -5.63 7.47 -28.06
C ALA A 637 -6.75 7.75 -29.06
N TYR A 638 -6.44 7.66 -30.36
CA TYR A 638 -7.44 7.78 -31.44
C TYR A 638 -8.46 6.62 -31.41
N SER A 639 -7.97 5.38 -31.38
CA SER A 639 -8.80 4.18 -31.52
C SER A 639 -9.71 3.97 -30.31
N TRP A 640 -9.16 4.09 -29.09
CA TRP A 640 -9.92 3.85 -27.86
C TRP A 640 -10.91 4.96 -27.53
N GLY A 641 -10.70 6.19 -28.01
CA GLY A 641 -11.71 7.26 -27.95
C GLY A 641 -12.98 6.88 -28.73
N LEU A 642 -12.80 6.41 -29.97
CA LEU A 642 -13.90 5.95 -30.84
C LEU A 642 -14.60 4.71 -30.28
N VAL A 643 -13.83 3.72 -29.83
CA VAL A 643 -14.38 2.48 -29.24
C VAL A 643 -15.18 2.80 -27.97
N SER A 644 -14.72 3.75 -27.15
CA SER A 644 -15.40 4.14 -25.91
C SER A 644 -16.76 4.80 -26.16
N ASP A 645 -16.88 5.64 -27.19
CA ASP A 645 -18.17 6.25 -27.57
C ASP A 645 -19.10 5.27 -28.31
N ALA A 646 -18.55 4.28 -29.04
CA ALA A 646 -19.32 3.28 -29.77
C ALA A 646 -19.86 2.16 -28.88
N TYR A 647 -19.00 1.55 -28.05
CA TYR A 647 -19.29 0.30 -27.32
C TYR A 647 -19.41 0.48 -25.80
N GLY A 648 -19.07 1.65 -25.26
CA GLY A 648 -19.11 1.97 -23.83
C GLY A 648 -17.72 2.23 -23.24
N ARG A 649 -17.65 3.16 -22.29
CA ARG A 649 -16.39 3.68 -21.72
C ARG A 649 -15.71 2.62 -20.87
N LYS A 650 -16.49 1.86 -20.09
CA LYS A 650 -15.96 0.75 -19.28
C LYS A 650 -15.27 -0.32 -20.15
N LYS A 651 -15.90 -0.69 -21.27
CA LYS A 651 -15.37 -1.72 -22.19
C LYS A 651 -14.14 -1.24 -22.95
N GLY A 652 -14.14 0.01 -23.41
CA GLY A 652 -12.98 0.63 -24.06
C GLY A 652 -11.77 0.66 -23.13
N PHE A 653 -11.96 1.09 -21.89
CA PHE A 653 -10.89 1.11 -20.89
C PHE A 653 -10.33 -0.29 -20.55
N PHE A 654 -11.20 -1.30 -20.46
CA PHE A 654 -10.79 -2.69 -20.28
C PHE A 654 -9.93 -3.18 -21.44
N GLY A 655 -10.38 -2.98 -22.68
CA GLY A 655 -9.63 -3.37 -23.88
C GLY A 655 -8.25 -2.71 -23.93
N ALA A 656 -8.17 -1.41 -23.66
CA ALA A 656 -6.90 -0.68 -23.61
C ALA A 656 -5.94 -1.24 -22.54
N THR A 657 -6.45 -1.55 -21.35
CA THR A 657 -5.66 -2.10 -20.25
C THR A 657 -5.13 -3.50 -20.55
N VAL A 658 -5.95 -4.37 -21.17
CA VAL A 658 -5.53 -5.71 -21.58
C VAL A 658 -4.38 -5.65 -22.59
N ILE A 659 -4.49 -4.79 -23.61
CA ILE A 659 -3.43 -4.62 -24.60
C ILE A 659 -2.15 -4.08 -23.96
N THR A 660 -2.26 -3.07 -23.10
CA THR A 660 -1.10 -2.46 -22.43
C THR A 660 -0.40 -3.45 -21.50
N CYS A 661 -1.15 -4.18 -20.68
CA CYS A 661 -0.62 -5.22 -19.81
C CYS A 661 0.05 -6.35 -20.62
N GLY A 662 -0.61 -6.81 -21.69
CA GLY A 662 -0.07 -7.85 -22.56
C GLY A 662 1.20 -7.41 -23.27
N ALA A 663 1.23 -6.20 -23.82
CA ALA A 663 2.38 -5.65 -24.52
C ALA A 663 3.58 -5.44 -23.58
N GLY A 664 3.39 -4.89 -22.37
CA GLY A 664 4.46 -4.73 -21.38
C GLY A 664 5.09 -6.06 -20.99
N VAL A 665 4.27 -7.07 -20.67
CA VAL A 665 4.73 -8.42 -20.34
C VAL A 665 5.44 -9.06 -21.54
N LEU A 666 4.87 -9.04 -22.74
CA LEU A 666 5.49 -9.63 -23.93
C LEU A 666 6.81 -8.92 -24.31
N SER A 667 6.90 -7.60 -24.13
CA SER A 667 8.12 -6.84 -24.42
C SER A 667 9.28 -7.22 -23.50
N SER A 668 9.00 -7.58 -22.25
CA SER A 668 10.00 -8.08 -21.30
C SER A 668 10.59 -9.44 -21.71
N PHE A 669 9.83 -10.22 -22.51
CA PHE A 669 10.25 -11.50 -23.07
C PHE A 669 10.83 -11.39 -24.48
N SER A 670 11.01 -10.18 -25.03
CA SER A 670 11.50 -10.01 -26.40
C SER A 670 12.94 -10.56 -26.54
N PRO A 671 13.15 -11.56 -27.44
CA PRO A 671 14.45 -12.19 -27.61
C PRO A 671 15.39 -11.30 -28.43
N ASN A 672 16.69 -11.31 -28.09
CA ASN A 672 17.71 -11.06 -29.12
C ASN A 672 17.68 -12.27 -30.06
N TYR A 673 18.00 -12.08 -31.35
CA TYR A 673 17.94 -13.09 -32.43
C TYR A 673 18.63 -14.46 -32.16
N LEU A 674 19.35 -14.61 -31.04
CA LEU A 674 20.07 -15.82 -30.61
C LEU A 674 19.56 -16.49 -29.31
N SER A 675 18.65 -15.90 -28.54
CA SER A 675 18.39 -16.36 -27.16
C SER A 675 17.39 -17.51 -27.02
N LEU A 676 16.67 -17.89 -28.08
CA LEU A 676 15.66 -18.96 -28.03
C LEU A 676 16.24 -20.38 -28.11
N LEU A 677 17.49 -20.52 -28.58
CA LEU A 677 18.14 -21.83 -28.78
C LEU A 677 18.99 -22.32 -27.59
N SER A 678 19.27 -21.46 -26.62
CA SER A 678 20.01 -21.86 -25.42
C SER A 678 19.10 -21.77 -24.21
N LEU A 679 18.83 -22.90 -23.55
CA LEU A 679 18.22 -23.02 -22.22
C LEU A 679 19.08 -22.35 -21.10
N ARG A 680 19.63 -21.16 -21.36
CA ARG A 680 20.35 -20.27 -20.43
C ARG A 680 19.40 -19.31 -19.71
N PHE A 681 18.10 -19.57 -19.73
CA PHE A 681 17.05 -18.70 -19.19
C PHE A 681 17.08 -18.57 -17.65
N LEU A 682 17.82 -19.43 -16.94
CA LEU A 682 17.91 -19.46 -15.47
C LEU A 682 19.26 -18.99 -14.88
N ILE A 683 20.26 -18.66 -15.72
CA ILE A 683 21.67 -18.57 -15.29
C ILE A 683 22.17 -17.11 -15.14
N ILE A 684 21.37 -16.10 -15.49
CA ILE A 684 21.78 -14.68 -15.44
C ILE A 684 20.83 -13.88 -14.53
N MET A 685 20.76 -14.27 -13.26
CA MET A 685 19.98 -13.59 -12.22
C MET A 685 20.64 -12.37 -11.51
N PRO A 686 21.91 -11.94 -11.74
CA PRO A 686 22.47 -10.80 -11.01
C PRO A 686 22.68 -9.51 -11.82
N ARG A 687 22.28 -9.45 -13.10
CA ARG A 687 22.28 -8.18 -13.86
C ARG A 687 20.85 -7.69 -13.95
N LEU A 688 20.51 -6.61 -13.23
CA LEU A 688 19.26 -5.86 -13.44
C LEU A 688 19.22 -5.43 -14.91
N SER A 689 18.61 -6.23 -15.77
CA SER A 689 18.34 -5.83 -17.13
C SER A 689 17.15 -4.88 -17.10
N TRP A 690 17.22 -3.81 -17.89
CA TRP A 690 16.11 -2.87 -18.14
C TRP A 690 14.80 -3.57 -18.56
N ARG A 691 14.90 -4.83 -19.01
CA ARG A 691 13.79 -5.73 -19.34
C ARG A 691 12.87 -6.04 -18.15
N TRP A 692 13.40 -6.15 -16.93
CA TRP A 692 12.56 -6.34 -15.73
C TRP A 692 11.84 -5.06 -15.32
N LEU A 693 12.40 -3.88 -15.61
CA LEU A 693 11.70 -2.61 -15.40
C LEU A 693 10.44 -2.55 -16.28
N LEU A 694 10.52 -3.01 -17.54
CA LEU A 694 9.37 -3.14 -18.44
C LEU A 694 8.32 -4.15 -17.94
N ALA A 695 8.75 -5.24 -17.30
CA ALA A 695 7.79 -6.16 -16.68
C ALA A 695 7.08 -5.50 -15.48
N LEU A 696 7.82 -4.76 -14.63
CA LEU A 696 7.27 -4.11 -13.46
C LEU A 696 6.32 -2.93 -13.79
N SER A 697 6.49 -2.20 -14.90
CA SER A 697 5.53 -1.16 -15.30
C SER A 697 4.15 -1.70 -15.64
N SER A 698 4.04 -2.98 -15.97
CA SER A 698 2.74 -3.60 -16.24
C SER A 698 1.92 -3.90 -14.97
N LEU A 699 2.50 -3.78 -13.77
CA LEU A 699 1.83 -4.10 -12.49
C LEU A 699 0.56 -3.27 -12.23
N PRO A 700 0.54 -1.93 -12.39
CA PRO A 700 -0.70 -1.14 -12.23
C PRO A 700 -1.79 -1.57 -13.21
N SER A 701 -1.42 -1.88 -14.46
CA SER A 701 -2.36 -2.41 -15.47
C SER A 701 -2.96 -3.74 -15.03
N PHE A 702 -2.15 -4.63 -14.45
CA PHE A 702 -2.64 -5.89 -13.89
C PHE A 702 -3.60 -5.67 -12.71
N CYS A 703 -3.29 -4.71 -11.82
CA CYS A 703 -4.21 -4.33 -10.73
C CYS A 703 -5.55 -3.82 -11.28
N VAL A 704 -5.55 -2.98 -12.32
CA VAL A 704 -6.77 -2.50 -12.97
C VAL A 704 -7.61 -3.67 -13.50
N LEU A 705 -6.98 -4.67 -14.13
CA LEU A 705 -7.68 -5.85 -14.64
C LEU A 705 -8.31 -6.68 -13.51
N LEU A 706 -7.62 -6.86 -12.38
CA LEU A 706 -8.17 -7.56 -11.22
C LEU A 706 -9.42 -6.87 -10.66
N PHE A 707 -9.49 -5.54 -10.72
CA PHE A 707 -10.59 -4.74 -10.17
C PHE A 707 -11.63 -4.32 -11.21
N TYR A 708 -11.58 -4.82 -12.44
CA TYR A 708 -12.53 -4.49 -13.52
C TYR A 708 -14.01 -4.67 -13.13
N GLY A 709 -14.31 -5.69 -12.31
CA GLY A 709 -15.67 -5.98 -11.83
C GLY A 709 -16.27 -4.87 -10.97
N LEU A 710 -15.43 -4.00 -10.38
CA LEU A 710 -15.86 -2.91 -9.50
C LEU A 710 -16.22 -1.63 -10.26
N ALA A 711 -15.68 -1.44 -11.46
CA ALA A 711 -15.88 -0.22 -12.24
C ALA A 711 -17.32 -0.11 -12.77
N PRO A 712 -18.05 0.98 -12.48
CA PRO A 712 -19.36 1.25 -13.09
C PRO A 712 -19.20 1.80 -14.53
N GLU A 713 -20.26 1.68 -15.34
CA GLU A 713 -20.36 2.43 -16.60
C GLU A 713 -20.82 3.87 -16.32
N SER A 714 -20.52 4.81 -17.22
CA SER A 714 -20.93 6.22 -17.04
C SER A 714 -22.45 6.40 -17.13
N PRO A 715 -23.13 6.94 -16.09
CA PRO A 715 -24.58 7.20 -16.12
C PRO A 715 -24.98 8.15 -17.27
N ARG A 716 -24.18 9.19 -17.51
CA ARG A 716 -24.36 10.14 -18.64
C ARG A 716 -24.35 9.44 -20.00
N TYR A 717 -23.44 8.47 -20.19
CA TYR A 717 -23.38 7.70 -21.43
C TYR A 717 -24.62 6.82 -21.62
N LEU A 718 -25.12 6.21 -20.54
CA LEU A 718 -26.30 5.36 -20.57
C LEU A 718 -27.58 6.15 -20.85
N CYS A 719 -27.76 7.32 -20.21
CA CYS A 719 -28.89 8.21 -20.50
C CYS A 719 -28.89 8.63 -21.98
N MET A 720 -27.73 9.00 -22.53
CA MET A 720 -27.59 9.36 -23.94
C MET A 720 -27.91 8.23 -24.92
N LYS A 721 -27.66 6.97 -24.55
CA LYS A 721 -28.03 5.79 -25.36
C LYS A 721 -29.49 5.36 -25.16
N GLY A 722 -30.30 6.12 -24.42
CA GLY A 722 -31.69 5.79 -24.09
C GLY A 722 -31.83 4.67 -23.06
N ARG A 723 -30.75 4.25 -22.39
CA ARG A 723 -30.74 3.18 -21.37
C ARG A 723 -30.95 3.75 -19.97
N ILE A 724 -32.08 4.43 -19.77
CA ILE A 724 -32.38 5.21 -18.57
C ILE A 724 -32.47 4.31 -17.32
N THR A 725 -33.00 3.10 -17.45
CA THR A 725 -33.11 2.12 -16.35
C THR A 725 -31.74 1.64 -15.85
N GLU A 726 -30.80 1.38 -16.76
CA GLU A 726 -29.43 1.02 -16.41
C GLU A 726 -28.71 2.20 -15.73
N ALA A 727 -28.93 3.42 -16.22
CA ALA A 727 -28.37 4.64 -15.63
C ALA A 727 -28.89 4.87 -14.20
N HIS A 728 -30.21 4.78 -14.01
CA HIS A 728 -30.85 4.92 -12.70
C HIS A 728 -30.33 3.88 -11.71
N LYS A 729 -30.18 2.62 -12.12
CA LYS A 729 -29.62 1.55 -11.26
C LYS A 729 -28.18 1.85 -10.80
N ILE A 730 -27.37 2.49 -11.63
CA ILE A 730 -26.01 2.90 -11.24
C ILE A 730 -26.06 4.07 -10.26
N LEU A 731 -26.95 5.04 -10.48
CA LEU A 731 -27.15 6.18 -9.58
C LEU A 731 -27.69 5.73 -8.22
N GLU A 732 -28.65 4.82 -8.20
CA GLU A 732 -29.22 4.22 -7.00
C GLU A 732 -28.14 3.47 -6.21
N LYS A 733 -27.33 2.66 -6.92
CA LYS A 733 -26.15 2.03 -6.31
C LYS A 733 -25.23 3.09 -5.71
N GLY A 734 -24.96 4.19 -6.43
CA GLY A 734 -24.17 5.33 -5.94
C GLY A 734 -24.77 6.05 -4.72
N ALA A 735 -26.08 6.18 -4.66
CA ALA A 735 -26.82 6.79 -3.57
C ALA A 735 -26.76 5.92 -2.31
N ILE A 736 -27.03 4.61 -2.44
CA ILE A 736 -26.88 3.61 -1.37
C ILE A 736 -25.44 3.62 -0.83
N LEU A 737 -24.47 3.69 -1.76
CA LEU A 737 -23.03 3.75 -1.46
C LEU A 737 -22.62 4.97 -0.64
N ASN A 738 -23.27 6.10 -0.90
CA ASN A 738 -23.01 7.35 -0.22
C ASN A 738 -23.94 7.57 0.98
N ARG A 739 -24.83 6.63 1.27
CA ARG A 739 -25.88 6.73 2.30
C ARG A 739 -26.76 7.96 2.09
N LYS A 740 -27.12 8.24 0.84
CA LYS A 740 -28.03 9.30 0.46
C LYS A 740 -29.18 8.73 -0.37
N GLU A 741 -30.29 9.46 -0.40
CA GLU A 741 -31.44 9.14 -1.22
C GLU A 741 -31.40 9.94 -2.53
N LEU A 742 -31.92 9.34 -3.60
CA LEU A 742 -32.12 10.05 -4.85
C LEU A 742 -33.32 11.02 -4.72
N PRO A 743 -33.35 12.09 -5.53
CA PRO A 743 -34.53 12.95 -5.61
C PRO A 743 -35.78 12.12 -5.95
N PRO A 744 -36.96 12.46 -5.38
CA PRO A 744 -38.21 11.82 -5.76
C PRO A 744 -38.54 12.16 -7.22
N GLY A 745 -38.84 11.15 -8.04
CA GLY A 745 -39.27 11.35 -9.42
C GLY A 745 -38.68 10.41 -10.47
N ILE A 746 -38.97 10.69 -11.74
CA ILE A 746 -38.42 9.98 -12.90
C ILE A 746 -37.19 10.73 -13.41
N LEU A 747 -36.12 10.00 -13.72
CA LEU A 747 -34.91 10.57 -14.32
C LEU A 747 -35.23 11.09 -15.73
N ALA A 748 -35.18 12.41 -15.93
CA ALA A 748 -35.31 13.01 -17.26
C ALA A 748 -34.15 12.60 -18.17
N SER A 749 -34.49 12.06 -19.34
CA SER A 749 -33.57 12.02 -20.48
C SER A 749 -33.52 13.42 -21.08
N GLY A 750 -32.32 13.96 -21.32
CA GLY A 750 -32.14 15.24 -22.02
C GLY A 750 -32.69 15.29 -23.46
N LEU A 751 -33.39 14.25 -23.91
CA LEU A 751 -34.17 14.21 -25.16
C LEU A 751 -35.65 14.61 -24.98
N ALA A 752 -36.14 14.81 -23.76
CA ALA A 752 -37.57 14.97 -23.46
C ALA A 752 -38.00 16.40 -23.07
N VAL A 753 -37.18 17.43 -23.34
CA VAL A 753 -37.47 18.83 -22.92
C VAL A 753 -37.80 19.77 -24.10
N GLU A 754 -37.92 19.28 -25.32
CA GLU A 754 -38.37 20.08 -26.47
C GLU A 754 -39.67 19.53 -27.07
N SER A 755 -40.79 19.62 -26.34
CA SER A 755 -42.14 19.67 -26.95
C SER A 755 -43.23 19.93 -25.92
N ASP A 756 -43.20 21.04 -25.19
CA ASP A 756 -44.37 21.52 -24.44
C ASP A 756 -44.51 23.02 -24.65
N ASP A 757 -44.79 23.42 -25.88
CA ASP A 757 -45.39 24.71 -26.24
C ASP A 757 -45.90 24.62 -27.68
N GLU A 758 -47.05 23.94 -27.87
CA GLU A 758 -48.12 24.32 -28.81
C GLU A 758 -49.16 23.18 -29.01
N LEU A 759 -50.42 23.60 -28.94
CA LEU A 759 -51.66 22.96 -29.41
C LEU A 759 -52.36 21.88 -28.55
N ALA A 760 -53.31 22.38 -27.77
CA ALA A 760 -54.61 21.76 -27.62
C ALA A 760 -55.36 21.70 -28.97
N SER A 761 -55.80 20.51 -29.39
CA SER A 761 -57.04 20.17 -30.12
C SER A 761 -56.87 18.99 -31.09
N SER A 762 -57.95 18.22 -31.20
CA SER A 762 -58.24 17.12 -32.14
C SER A 762 -57.71 15.71 -31.82
N GLU A 763 -58.65 14.88 -31.36
CA GLU A 763 -58.61 13.42 -31.35
C GLU A 763 -58.64 12.84 -32.79
N GLU A 764 -58.10 11.64 -32.94
CA GLU A 764 -58.31 10.69 -34.05
C GLU A 764 -57.84 11.09 -35.45
N THR A 765 -56.51 11.11 -35.75
CA THR A 765 -56.02 10.79 -37.12
C THR A 765 -54.51 10.48 -37.30
N ASP A 766 -53.73 10.01 -36.31
CA ASP A 766 -52.26 9.99 -36.46
C ASP A 766 -51.51 8.65 -36.24
N LEU A 767 -52.16 7.50 -36.42
CA LEU A 767 -51.45 6.20 -36.35
C LEU A 767 -50.58 5.90 -37.60
N LEU A 768 -50.82 6.61 -38.72
CA LEU A 768 -50.06 6.47 -39.97
C LEU A 768 -48.94 7.52 -40.15
N SER A 769 -48.91 8.57 -39.32
CA SER A 769 -47.83 9.57 -39.32
C SER A 769 -46.71 9.21 -38.33
N LEU A 770 -47.03 8.48 -37.26
CA LEU A 770 -46.04 7.90 -36.33
C LEU A 770 -45.16 6.83 -37.00
N THR A 771 -45.75 6.01 -37.87
CA THR A 771 -45.00 5.03 -38.68
C THR A 771 -44.15 5.70 -39.77
N ARG A 772 -44.49 6.93 -40.19
CA ARG A 772 -43.71 7.73 -41.15
C ARG A 772 -42.55 8.50 -40.50
N LYS A 773 -42.69 8.91 -39.23
CA LYS A 773 -41.60 9.53 -38.45
C LYS A 773 -40.54 8.51 -38.02
N GLU A 774 -40.92 7.26 -37.73
CA GLU A 774 -39.94 6.19 -37.48
C GLU A 774 -39.13 5.80 -38.72
N THR A 775 -39.62 6.09 -39.94
CA THR A 775 -38.87 5.85 -41.18
C THR A 775 -37.94 6.99 -41.61
N GLN A 776 -38.00 8.19 -41.00
CA GLN A 776 -37.16 9.34 -41.39
C GLN A 776 -35.96 9.64 -40.49
N VAL A 777 -35.81 9.02 -39.31
CA VAL A 777 -34.63 9.24 -38.44
C VAL A 777 -33.48 8.24 -38.73
N SER A 778 -33.61 7.41 -39.77
CA SER A 778 -32.46 6.73 -40.40
C SER A 778 -31.69 7.66 -41.38
N GLN A 779 -31.62 8.96 -41.09
CA GLN A 779 -30.65 9.83 -41.75
C GLN A 779 -29.29 9.59 -41.11
N ALA A 780 -28.39 9.00 -41.91
CA ALA A 780 -27.01 8.71 -41.60
C ALA A 780 -26.38 9.76 -40.66
N SER A 781 -26.26 9.43 -39.38
CA SER A 781 -25.55 10.28 -38.43
C SER A 781 -24.10 10.36 -38.90
N SER A 782 -23.67 11.55 -39.33
CA SER A 782 -22.27 11.82 -39.68
C SER A 782 -21.34 11.21 -38.61
N PRO A 783 -20.22 10.58 -39.00
CA PRO A 783 -19.28 10.00 -38.03
C PRO A 783 -18.96 11.00 -36.91
N ALA A 784 -18.86 10.52 -35.66
CA ALA A 784 -18.73 11.38 -34.48
C ALA A 784 -17.59 12.42 -34.59
N TRP A 785 -16.51 12.08 -35.30
CA TRP A 785 -15.38 12.97 -35.54
C TRP A 785 -15.69 14.15 -36.48
N PHE A 786 -16.62 14.03 -37.43
CA PHE A 786 -17.04 15.15 -38.28
C PHE A 786 -17.77 16.25 -37.51
N LYS A 787 -18.44 15.89 -36.40
CA LYS A 787 -19.15 16.87 -35.54
C LYS A 787 -18.18 17.82 -34.80
N LEU A 788 -16.92 17.43 -34.64
CA LEU A 788 -15.86 18.28 -34.07
C LEU A 788 -15.51 19.49 -34.96
N PHE A 789 -15.80 19.38 -36.27
CA PHE A 789 -15.60 20.43 -37.27
C PHE A 789 -16.85 21.30 -37.49
N SER A 790 -17.86 21.20 -36.63
CA SER A 790 -19.00 22.11 -36.65
C SER A 790 -18.54 23.56 -36.45
N SER A 791 -19.24 24.52 -37.08
CA SER A 791 -18.91 25.94 -37.00
C SER A 791 -18.82 26.47 -35.55
N LYS A 792 -19.56 25.85 -34.63
CA LYS A 792 -19.56 26.16 -33.18
C LYS A 792 -18.30 25.65 -32.45
N LEU A 793 -17.71 24.52 -32.86
CA LEU A 793 -16.60 23.86 -32.14
C LEU A 793 -15.24 23.97 -32.83
N ILE A 794 -15.17 24.21 -34.15
CA ILE A 794 -13.92 24.15 -34.93
C ILE A 794 -12.80 25.04 -34.39
N LYS A 795 -13.10 26.28 -33.99
CA LYS A 795 -12.10 27.21 -33.42
C LYS A 795 -11.52 26.66 -32.12
N THR A 796 -12.38 26.15 -31.24
CA THR A 796 -11.99 25.60 -29.95
C THR A 796 -11.21 24.30 -30.11
N THR A 797 -11.66 23.42 -31.00
CA THR A 797 -10.99 22.15 -31.33
C THR A 797 -9.56 22.41 -31.83
N LEU A 798 -9.35 23.34 -32.76
CA LEU A 798 -8.02 23.66 -33.28
C LEU A 798 -7.09 24.26 -32.22
N LEU A 799 -7.59 25.16 -31.36
CA LEU A 799 -6.81 25.75 -30.26
C LEU A 799 -6.44 24.69 -29.20
N LEU A 800 -7.37 23.77 -28.89
CA LEU A 800 -7.12 22.64 -27.99
C LEU A 800 -6.08 21.67 -28.56
N TRP A 801 -6.12 21.40 -29.86
CA TRP A 801 -5.12 20.56 -30.54
C TRP A 801 -3.72 21.16 -30.42
N PHE A 802 -3.58 22.46 -30.66
CA PHE A 802 -2.31 23.15 -30.49
C PHE A 802 -1.84 23.17 -29.03
N LEU A 803 -2.75 23.42 -28.10
CA LEU A 803 -2.47 23.36 -26.66
C LEU A 803 -1.93 21.99 -26.26
N TYR A 804 -2.61 20.90 -26.64
CA TYR A 804 -2.17 19.54 -26.30
C TYR A 804 -0.87 19.17 -26.98
N PHE A 805 -0.66 19.56 -28.23
CA PHE A 805 0.61 19.39 -28.93
C PHE A 805 1.75 20.02 -28.13
N GLY A 806 1.66 21.32 -27.82
CA GLY A 806 2.76 22.03 -27.18
C GLY A 806 2.95 21.65 -25.71
N ASN A 807 1.87 21.34 -24.99
CA ASN A 807 1.95 20.87 -23.61
C ASN A 807 2.61 19.49 -23.51
N THR A 808 2.23 18.56 -24.40
CA THR A 808 2.83 17.22 -24.46
C THR A 808 4.28 17.28 -24.93
N PHE A 809 4.59 18.12 -25.91
CA PHE A 809 5.95 18.40 -26.38
C PHE A 809 6.83 18.92 -25.25
N SER A 810 6.35 19.91 -24.48
CA SER A 810 7.11 20.53 -23.39
C SER A 810 7.26 19.61 -22.18
N TYR A 811 6.18 18.93 -21.79
CA TYR A 811 6.18 18.03 -20.62
C TYR A 811 7.17 16.87 -20.80
N TYR A 812 7.05 16.11 -21.89
CA TYR A 812 7.98 15.01 -22.17
C TYR A 812 9.38 15.52 -22.56
N GLY A 813 9.47 16.73 -23.12
CA GLY A 813 10.73 17.38 -23.47
C GLY A 813 11.60 17.62 -22.26
N ILE A 814 11.04 18.21 -21.21
CA ILE A 814 11.76 18.48 -19.96
C ILE A 814 12.22 17.18 -19.29
N ILE A 815 11.42 16.11 -19.37
CA ILE A 815 11.80 14.79 -18.84
C ILE A 815 13.03 14.23 -19.57
N LEU A 816 13.04 14.27 -20.90
CA LEU A 816 14.17 13.78 -21.70
C LEU A 816 15.39 14.70 -21.62
N LEU A 817 15.19 16.02 -21.56
CA LEU A 817 16.26 16.99 -21.34
C LEU A 817 16.99 16.74 -20.02
N THR A 818 16.28 16.31 -18.98
CA THR A 818 16.91 15.97 -17.69
C THR A 818 17.90 14.82 -17.86
N SER A 819 17.53 13.74 -18.54
CA SER A 819 18.44 12.60 -18.73
C SER A 819 19.63 12.93 -19.63
N GLU A 820 19.44 13.73 -20.69
CA GLU A 820 20.50 14.04 -21.66
C GLU A 820 21.46 15.14 -21.17
N LEU A 821 20.96 16.17 -20.48
CA LEU A 821 21.81 17.21 -19.89
C LEU A 821 22.67 16.67 -18.74
N SER A 822 22.18 15.67 -18.00
CA SER A 822 22.92 15.00 -16.93
C SER A 822 23.90 13.92 -17.43
N SER A 823 23.75 13.43 -18.67
CA SER A 823 24.61 12.38 -19.26
C SER A 823 25.81 12.95 -20.04
N GLU A 824 25.63 14.04 -20.79
CA GLU A 824 26.57 14.47 -21.84
C GLU A 824 27.40 15.74 -21.53
N GLN A 825 27.36 16.27 -20.30
CA GLN A 825 28.15 17.45 -19.90
C GLN A 825 29.69 17.33 -20.14
N ASN A 826 30.20 16.13 -20.49
CA ASN A 826 31.61 15.86 -20.74
C ASN A 826 32.01 15.70 -22.24
N GLU A 827 31.10 15.55 -23.21
CA GLU A 827 31.48 15.25 -24.61
C GLU A 827 31.60 16.51 -25.52
N CYS A 828 30.82 17.56 -25.27
CA CYS A 828 30.83 18.78 -26.11
C CYS A 828 31.91 19.80 -25.71
N SER A 829 32.59 19.63 -24.58
CA SER A 829 33.82 20.37 -24.24
C SER A 829 35.01 19.60 -24.76
N GLY A 830 35.72 20.13 -25.77
CA GLY A 830 36.78 19.46 -26.55
C GLY A 830 38.06 19.02 -25.83
N ILE A 831 37.99 18.51 -24.60
CA ILE A 831 39.09 17.84 -23.91
C ILE A 831 38.79 16.34 -23.89
N ALA A 832 39.28 15.64 -24.91
CA ALA A 832 39.37 14.20 -24.90
C ALA A 832 40.42 13.79 -23.84
N SER A 833 39.98 13.55 -22.61
CA SER A 833 40.79 12.89 -21.59
C SER A 833 40.06 11.70 -20.99
N ILE A 834 40.82 10.61 -20.93
CA ILE A 834 40.46 9.26 -20.52
C ILE A 834 39.91 9.27 -19.08
N SER A 835 38.59 9.37 -18.93
CA SER A 835 37.88 8.99 -17.70
C SER A 835 36.56 8.28 -18.03
N LYS A 836 36.65 7.19 -18.81
CA LYS A 836 35.62 6.15 -18.75
C LYS A 836 35.65 5.56 -17.34
N ILE A 837 34.50 5.43 -16.70
CA ILE A 837 34.24 4.97 -15.31
C ILE A 837 34.09 6.13 -14.30
N LYS A 838 33.19 7.08 -14.55
CA LYS A 838 32.50 7.82 -13.47
C LYS A 838 31.18 8.45 -13.90
N GLN A 839 30.19 7.69 -14.39
CA GLN A 839 28.83 8.21 -14.48
C GLN A 839 27.83 7.06 -14.70
N ASP A 840 26.98 6.81 -13.71
CA ASP A 840 25.72 6.06 -13.82
C ASP A 840 24.82 6.40 -12.61
N SER A 841 25.40 6.69 -11.43
CA SER A 841 24.65 7.02 -10.21
C SER A 841 24.06 8.44 -10.14
N SER A 842 24.63 9.44 -10.82
CA SER A 842 24.11 10.82 -10.81
C SER A 842 22.82 10.98 -11.62
N LEU A 843 22.70 10.30 -12.76
CA LEU A 843 21.54 10.39 -13.65
C LEU A 843 20.24 9.98 -12.94
N TYR A 844 20.26 8.86 -12.20
CA TYR A 844 19.07 8.41 -11.46
C TYR A 844 18.66 9.42 -10.38
N ILE A 845 19.63 10.08 -9.74
CA ILE A 845 19.37 11.09 -8.71
C ILE A 845 18.73 12.33 -9.34
N ASP A 846 19.25 12.83 -10.45
CA ASP A 846 18.71 14.02 -11.12
C ASP A 846 17.28 13.78 -11.66
N VAL A 847 17.04 12.62 -12.28
CA VAL A 847 15.70 12.25 -12.74
C VAL A 847 14.76 12.05 -11.56
N PHE A 848 15.21 11.47 -10.44
CA PHE A 848 14.40 11.32 -9.23
C PHE A 848 14.04 12.67 -8.62
N VAL A 849 15.02 13.56 -8.43
CA VAL A 849 14.84 14.89 -7.85
C VAL A 849 13.89 15.73 -8.71
N THR A 850 14.11 15.77 -10.03
CA THR A 850 13.22 16.53 -10.93
C THR A 850 11.81 15.92 -11.01
N SER A 851 11.66 14.59 -10.92
CA SER A 851 10.33 13.95 -10.91
C SER A 851 9.54 14.29 -9.64
N PHE A 852 10.22 14.54 -8.51
CA PHE A 852 9.57 15.00 -7.29
C PHE A 852 8.85 16.35 -7.46
N ALA A 853 9.21 17.14 -8.48
CA ALA A 853 8.58 18.42 -8.80
C ALA A 853 7.10 18.31 -9.24
N GLU A 854 6.65 17.13 -9.68
CA GLU A 854 5.26 16.93 -10.10
C GLU A 854 4.28 16.98 -8.93
N LEU A 855 4.71 16.51 -7.74
CA LEU A 855 3.87 16.53 -6.52
C LEU A 855 3.45 17.95 -6.11
N PRO A 856 4.37 18.92 -5.91
CA PRO A 856 3.97 20.30 -5.61
C PRO A 856 3.19 20.92 -6.78
N GLY A 857 3.48 20.56 -8.03
CA GLY A 857 2.73 21.02 -9.21
C GLY A 857 1.25 20.60 -9.19
N LEU A 858 0.97 19.35 -8.84
CA LEU A 858 -0.40 18.82 -8.69
C LEU A 858 -1.15 19.48 -7.53
N VAL A 859 -0.49 19.69 -6.39
CA VAL A 859 -1.10 20.39 -5.24
C VAL A 859 -1.40 21.84 -5.60
N LEU A 860 -0.46 22.51 -6.27
CA LEU A 860 -0.62 23.90 -6.71
C LEU A 860 -1.77 24.04 -7.71
N SER A 861 -1.87 23.14 -8.69
CA SER A 861 -2.96 23.17 -9.67
C SER A 861 -4.33 22.97 -9.01
N ALA A 862 -4.46 22.03 -8.08
CA ALA A 862 -5.71 21.80 -7.34
C ALA A 862 -6.18 23.06 -6.58
N PHE A 863 -5.27 23.81 -5.94
CA PHE A 863 -5.63 25.04 -5.21
C PHE A 863 -5.93 26.25 -6.10
N ILE A 864 -5.29 26.34 -7.28
CA ILE A 864 -5.42 27.50 -8.17
C ILE A 864 -6.64 27.34 -9.09
N VAL A 865 -6.89 26.15 -9.65
CA VAL A 865 -7.92 25.91 -10.69
C VAL A 865 -9.31 26.34 -10.24
N ASP A 866 -9.69 26.03 -8.99
CA ASP A 866 -11.01 26.37 -8.47
C ASP A 866 -11.14 27.85 -8.05
N ARG A 867 -10.03 28.51 -7.70
CA ARG A 867 -10.05 29.93 -7.35
C ARG A 867 -10.01 30.84 -8.58
N VAL A 868 -9.08 30.58 -9.48
CA VAL A 868 -8.69 31.51 -10.56
C VAL A 868 -9.39 31.20 -11.88
N GLY A 869 -9.90 29.98 -12.07
CA GLY A 869 -10.46 29.52 -13.34
C GLY A 869 -9.46 28.69 -14.15
N ARG A 870 -9.94 27.96 -15.16
CA ARG A 870 -9.13 26.98 -15.90
C ARG A 870 -8.19 27.68 -16.88
N LYS A 871 -8.66 28.74 -17.54
CA LYS A 871 -7.87 29.46 -18.56
C LYS A 871 -6.71 30.24 -17.95
N LEU A 872 -7.01 31.10 -16.98
CA LEU A 872 -6.02 31.97 -16.34
C LEU A 872 -4.99 31.15 -15.52
N SER A 873 -5.38 30.00 -14.96
CA SER A 873 -4.42 29.10 -14.29
C SER A 873 -3.40 28.50 -15.25
N MET A 874 -3.83 28.04 -16.43
CA MET A 874 -2.93 27.55 -17.47
C MET A 874 -1.97 28.64 -17.98
N GLU A 875 -2.44 29.87 -18.16
CA GLU A 875 -1.61 31.01 -18.60
C GLU A 875 -0.51 31.33 -17.58
N ILE A 876 -0.85 31.44 -16.29
CA ILE A 876 0.12 31.71 -15.22
C ILE A 876 1.18 30.60 -15.15
N MET A 877 0.76 29.34 -15.23
CA MET A 877 1.66 28.20 -15.15
C MET A 877 2.59 28.10 -16.36
N PHE A 878 2.10 28.35 -17.59
CA PHE A 878 2.98 28.41 -18.76
C PHE A 878 3.98 29.57 -18.69
N ALA A 879 3.57 30.74 -18.21
CA ALA A 879 4.47 31.88 -18.04
C ALA A 879 5.60 31.58 -17.04
N LEU A 880 5.28 30.95 -15.90
CA LEU A 880 6.27 30.55 -14.91
C LEU A 880 7.19 29.43 -15.42
N GLY A 881 6.64 28.46 -16.16
CA GLY A 881 7.42 27.41 -16.84
C GLY A 881 8.41 27.99 -17.85
N PHE A 882 8.00 28.99 -18.63
CA PHE A 882 8.87 29.71 -19.57
C PHE A 882 10.02 30.44 -18.85
N ILE A 883 9.71 31.21 -17.79
CA ILE A 883 10.72 31.95 -17.02
C ILE A 883 11.79 31.02 -16.42
N LEU A 884 11.38 29.84 -15.97
CA LEU A 884 12.28 28.88 -15.32
C LEU A 884 13.09 28.05 -16.31
N LEU A 885 12.72 27.99 -17.59
CA LEU A 885 13.53 27.37 -18.64
C LEU A 885 14.60 28.31 -19.22
N LEU A 886 14.37 29.62 -19.19
CA LEU A 886 15.27 30.64 -19.72
C LEU A 886 16.75 30.53 -19.26
N PRO A 887 17.06 30.20 -17.99
CA PRO A 887 18.44 30.04 -17.55
C PRO A 887 19.22 28.98 -18.35
N LEU A 888 18.56 27.91 -18.83
CA LEU A 888 19.23 26.82 -19.54
C LEU A 888 19.73 27.21 -20.94
N VAL A 889 19.26 28.34 -21.50
CA VAL A 889 19.76 28.87 -22.79
C VAL A 889 21.26 29.19 -22.72
N THR A 890 21.77 29.47 -21.52
CA THR A 890 23.20 29.64 -21.24
C THR A 890 23.76 28.40 -20.57
N HIS A 891 25.04 28.07 -20.82
CA HIS A 891 25.71 27.02 -20.05
C HIS A 891 25.83 27.44 -18.58
N GLN A 892 25.31 26.60 -17.67
CA GLN A 892 25.22 26.87 -16.24
C GLN A 892 25.72 25.70 -15.39
N ASN A 893 25.92 25.97 -14.10
CA ASN A 893 26.32 24.97 -13.11
C ASN A 893 25.24 23.88 -12.94
N GLU A 894 25.66 22.64 -12.65
CA GLU A 894 24.77 21.49 -12.46
C GLU A 894 23.60 21.75 -11.48
N ILE A 895 23.86 22.45 -10.37
CA ILE A 895 22.85 22.81 -9.37
C ILE A 895 21.77 23.73 -9.95
N LEU A 896 22.16 24.69 -10.80
CA LEU A 896 21.23 25.63 -11.39
C LEU A 896 20.42 24.98 -12.52
N THR A 897 21.03 24.07 -13.28
CA THR A 897 20.35 23.24 -14.29
C THR A 897 19.30 22.33 -13.65
N THR A 898 19.65 21.62 -12.58
CA THR A 898 18.69 20.75 -11.87
C THR A 898 17.57 21.54 -11.21
N ALA A 899 17.85 22.69 -10.59
CA ALA A 899 16.83 23.55 -9.97
C ALA A 899 15.87 24.19 -10.99
N SER A 900 16.37 24.62 -12.15
CA SER A 900 15.56 25.17 -13.23
C SER A 900 14.67 24.11 -13.88
N LEU A 901 15.21 22.91 -14.16
CA LEU A 901 14.42 21.77 -14.64
C LEU A 901 13.34 21.34 -13.64
N PHE A 902 13.66 21.32 -12.33
CA PHE A 902 12.68 21.06 -11.28
C PHE A 902 11.52 22.07 -11.34
N GLY A 903 11.83 23.36 -11.34
CA GLY A 903 10.83 24.42 -11.39
C GLY A 903 9.99 24.39 -12.67
N ALA A 904 10.62 24.26 -13.84
CA ALA A 904 9.94 24.14 -15.12
C ALA A 904 9.00 22.93 -15.17
N ARG A 905 9.47 21.76 -14.72
CA ARG A 905 8.68 20.53 -14.66
C ARG A 905 7.47 20.66 -13.76
N MET A 906 7.61 21.31 -12.60
CA MET A 906 6.51 21.58 -11.67
C MET A 906 5.37 22.33 -12.35
N PHE A 907 5.66 23.43 -13.05
CA PHE A 907 4.62 24.27 -13.66
C PHE A 907 4.05 23.67 -14.95
N ILE A 908 4.87 23.08 -15.81
CA ILE A 908 4.38 22.45 -17.05
C ILE A 908 3.51 21.22 -16.73
N SER A 909 3.86 20.42 -15.73
CA SER A 909 3.02 19.31 -15.25
C SER A 909 1.69 19.82 -14.67
N ALA A 910 1.73 20.92 -13.91
CA ALA A 910 0.53 21.57 -13.40
C ALA A 910 -0.41 21.98 -14.56
N THR A 911 0.13 22.59 -15.62
CA THR A 911 -0.64 22.96 -16.82
C THR A 911 -1.22 21.75 -17.54
N PHE A 912 -0.48 20.65 -17.67
CA PHE A 912 -0.97 19.38 -18.22
C PHE A 912 -2.19 18.85 -17.46
N THR A 913 -2.15 18.92 -16.13
CA THR A 913 -3.27 18.51 -15.29
C THR A 913 -4.52 19.36 -15.54
N VAL A 914 -4.37 20.69 -15.63
CA VAL A 914 -5.51 21.59 -15.91
C VAL A 914 -6.06 21.37 -17.32
N ALA A 915 -5.20 21.15 -18.32
CA ALA A 915 -5.61 20.86 -19.68
C ALA A 915 -6.45 19.58 -19.78
N CYS A 916 -6.09 18.53 -19.01
CA CYS A 916 -6.85 17.28 -18.90
C CYS A 916 -8.24 17.45 -18.28
N ILE A 917 -8.47 18.49 -17.48
CA ILE A 917 -9.78 18.87 -16.95
C ILE A 917 -10.57 19.69 -17.98
N TYR A 918 -9.89 20.64 -18.62
CA TYR A 918 -10.50 21.58 -19.55
C TYR A 918 -11.03 20.90 -20.83
N ALA A 919 -10.29 19.95 -21.44
CA ALA A 919 -10.74 19.33 -22.69
C ALA A 919 -12.06 18.52 -22.56
N PRO A 920 -12.26 17.66 -21.54
CA PRO A 920 -13.54 17.00 -21.31
C PRO A 920 -14.70 17.95 -20.96
N GLU A 921 -14.41 19.08 -20.32
CA GLU A 921 -15.43 20.09 -19.99
C GLU A 921 -15.93 20.85 -21.22
N VAL A 922 -15.06 21.04 -22.22
CA VAL A 922 -15.40 21.74 -23.47
C VAL A 922 -16.23 20.87 -24.43
N TYR A 923 -15.92 19.57 -24.55
CA TYR A 923 -16.61 18.70 -25.51
C TYR A 923 -17.94 18.13 -24.96
N PRO A 924 -19.03 18.16 -25.74
CA PRO A 924 -20.31 17.65 -25.30
C PRO A 924 -20.30 16.13 -25.14
N THR A 925 -21.13 15.61 -24.24
CA THR A 925 -21.14 14.19 -23.80
C THR A 925 -21.18 13.21 -24.98
N ASN A 926 -21.90 13.54 -26.07
CA ASN A 926 -22.07 12.71 -27.26
C ASN A 926 -20.79 12.46 -28.09
N ILE A 927 -19.80 13.35 -28.03
CA ILE A 927 -18.53 13.27 -28.77
C ILE A 927 -17.32 13.43 -27.86
N ARG A 928 -17.51 13.45 -26.54
CA ARG A 928 -16.47 13.80 -25.56
C ARG A 928 -15.28 12.85 -25.62
N ALA A 929 -15.49 11.53 -25.65
CA ALA A 929 -14.36 10.60 -25.65
C ALA A 929 -13.61 10.64 -26.97
N THR A 930 -14.32 10.79 -28.09
CA THR A 930 -13.73 10.99 -29.43
C THR A 930 -12.95 12.30 -29.51
N GLY A 931 -13.50 13.41 -29.03
CA GLY A 931 -12.86 14.73 -29.04
C GLY A 931 -11.61 14.78 -28.15
N VAL A 932 -11.70 14.25 -26.92
CA VAL A 932 -10.55 14.13 -26.01
C VAL A 932 -9.51 13.15 -26.57
N GLY A 933 -9.94 12.03 -27.16
CA GLY A 933 -9.06 11.03 -27.77
C GLY A 933 -8.26 11.59 -28.95
N ILE A 934 -8.90 12.32 -29.87
CA ILE A 934 -8.23 12.98 -31.01
C ILE A 934 -7.30 14.09 -30.52
N THR A 935 -7.75 14.91 -29.57
CA THR A 935 -6.93 15.98 -28.99
C THR A 935 -5.68 15.40 -28.31
N THR A 936 -5.83 14.29 -27.58
CA THR A 936 -4.71 13.56 -26.97
C THR A 936 -3.80 12.94 -28.03
N ALA A 937 -4.35 12.36 -29.10
CA ALA A 937 -3.58 11.79 -30.21
C ALA A 937 -2.69 12.85 -30.89
N ILE A 938 -3.20 14.07 -31.08
CA ILE A 938 -2.41 15.20 -31.60
C ILE A 938 -1.36 15.65 -30.58
N GLY A 939 -1.69 15.62 -29.29
CA GLY A 939 -0.70 15.76 -28.22
C GLY A 939 0.45 14.76 -28.36
N ARG A 940 0.17 13.49 -28.66
CA ARG A 940 1.20 12.47 -28.89
C ARG A 940 2.08 12.74 -30.11
N ILE A 941 1.62 13.48 -31.12
CA ILE A 941 2.50 13.97 -32.19
C ILE A 941 3.58 14.89 -31.61
N GLY A 942 3.22 15.77 -30.66
CA GLY A 942 4.19 16.56 -29.90
C GLY A 942 5.17 15.68 -29.12
N GLY A 943 4.67 14.61 -28.49
CA GLY A 943 5.50 13.57 -27.87
C GLY A 943 6.42 12.83 -28.85
N MET A 944 6.05 12.66 -30.13
CA MET A 944 6.92 12.08 -31.15
C MET A 944 8.01 13.05 -31.61
N VAL A 945 7.70 14.33 -31.78
CA VAL A 945 8.70 15.34 -32.20
C VAL A 945 9.69 15.64 -31.06
N CYS A 946 9.25 15.52 -29.81
CA CYS A 946 10.02 15.83 -28.61
C CYS A 946 11.36 15.06 -28.50
N PRO A 947 11.44 13.72 -28.56
CA PRO A 947 12.71 12.99 -28.50
C PRO A 947 13.66 13.35 -29.63
N LEU A 948 13.13 13.64 -30.83
CA LEU A 948 13.95 14.10 -31.95
C LEU A 948 14.60 15.44 -31.60
N VAL A 949 13.88 16.37 -30.98
CA VAL A 949 14.45 17.66 -30.56
C VAL A 949 15.36 17.49 -29.33
N ALA A 950 14.88 16.88 -28.25
CA ALA A 950 15.59 16.79 -26.97
C ALA A 950 16.85 15.92 -27.04
N VAL A 951 16.81 14.78 -27.71
CA VAL A 951 17.95 13.85 -27.77
C VAL A 951 18.90 14.25 -28.91
N THR A 952 18.40 14.44 -30.13
CA THR A 952 19.33 14.62 -31.27
C THR A 952 20.03 15.97 -31.31
N LEU A 953 19.37 17.06 -30.89
CA LEU A 953 20.00 18.39 -30.87
C LEU A 953 20.95 18.57 -29.68
N VAL A 954 20.62 18.00 -28.51
CA VAL A 954 21.51 18.07 -27.34
C VAL A 954 22.77 17.24 -27.58
N SER A 955 22.64 15.99 -28.07
CA SER A 955 23.78 15.17 -28.46
C SER A 955 24.54 15.69 -29.68
N GLY A 956 23.92 16.55 -30.49
CA GLY A 956 24.57 17.27 -31.58
C GLY A 956 25.33 18.53 -31.14
N CYS A 957 25.51 18.76 -29.83
CA CYS A 957 26.08 19.98 -29.25
C CYS A 957 25.34 21.28 -29.63
N HIS A 958 24.03 21.19 -29.91
CA HIS A 958 23.13 22.30 -30.22
C HIS A 958 22.09 22.51 -29.11
N GLN A 959 22.52 22.44 -27.84
CA GLN A 959 21.66 22.59 -26.66
C GLN A 959 20.83 23.89 -26.67
N THR A 960 21.44 25.02 -27.03
CA THR A 960 20.77 26.32 -27.07
C THR A 960 19.60 26.35 -28.06
N ALA A 961 19.77 25.72 -29.22
CA ALA A 961 18.72 25.61 -30.24
C ALA A 961 17.55 24.73 -29.76
N ALA A 962 17.84 23.63 -29.04
CA ALA A 962 16.80 22.77 -28.48
C ALA A 962 15.92 23.53 -27.48
N ILE A 963 16.54 24.27 -26.55
CA ILE A 963 15.82 24.99 -25.49
C ILE A 963 15.00 26.15 -26.05
N ILE A 964 15.55 26.92 -26.99
CA ILE A 964 14.80 27.99 -27.68
C ILE A 964 13.55 27.40 -28.37
N LEU A 965 13.65 26.20 -28.96
CA LEU A 965 12.52 25.55 -29.59
C LEU A 965 11.44 25.16 -28.57
N PHE A 966 11.82 24.66 -27.38
CA PHE A 966 10.88 24.43 -26.28
C PHE A 966 10.19 25.72 -25.79
N GLU A 967 10.96 26.79 -25.62
CA GLU A 967 10.45 28.11 -25.23
C GLU A 967 9.42 28.69 -26.20
N VAL A 968 9.72 28.64 -27.50
CA VAL A 968 8.80 29.10 -28.55
C VAL A 968 7.49 28.32 -28.52
N VAL A 969 7.55 26.99 -28.35
CA VAL A 969 6.35 26.16 -28.28
C VAL A 969 5.52 26.48 -27.03
N ILE A 970 6.16 26.69 -25.87
CA ILE A 970 5.48 27.08 -24.62
C ILE A 970 4.75 28.42 -24.77
N ILE A 971 5.39 29.44 -25.36
CA ILE A 971 4.75 30.74 -25.61
C ILE A 971 3.55 30.59 -26.54
N LEU A 972 3.71 29.85 -27.65
CA LEU A 972 2.60 29.64 -28.57
C LEU A 972 1.44 28.89 -27.90
N SER A 973 1.72 27.95 -26.99
CA SER A 973 0.68 27.26 -26.22
C SER A 973 -0.01 28.17 -25.21
N ALA A 974 0.72 29.08 -24.58
CA ALA A 974 0.11 30.12 -23.74
C ALA A 974 -0.81 31.04 -24.57
N LEU A 975 -0.41 31.41 -25.79
CA LEU A 975 -1.23 32.19 -26.71
C LEU A 975 -2.49 31.43 -27.14
N SER A 976 -2.42 30.12 -27.39
CA SER A 976 -3.60 29.34 -27.76
C SER A 976 -4.64 29.26 -26.64
N VAL A 977 -4.19 29.24 -25.37
CA VAL A 977 -5.06 29.35 -24.20
C VAL A 977 -5.74 30.73 -24.16
N LEU A 978 -4.98 31.81 -24.40
CA LEU A 978 -5.50 33.19 -24.40
C LEU A 978 -6.62 33.40 -25.44
N PHE A 979 -6.52 32.76 -26.60
CA PHE A 979 -7.58 32.83 -27.63
C PHE A 979 -8.71 31.82 -27.44
N SER A 980 -8.66 30.98 -26.40
CA SER A 980 -9.72 30.01 -26.13
C SER A 980 -11.03 30.72 -25.73
N PRO A 981 -12.16 30.39 -26.39
CA PRO A 981 -13.40 31.16 -26.27
C PRO A 981 -14.24 30.87 -25.01
N PHE A 982 -13.97 29.80 -24.27
CA PHE A 982 -14.80 29.36 -23.15
C PHE A 982 -14.02 29.28 -21.84
N GLU A 983 -14.54 29.90 -20.78
CA GLU A 983 -14.18 29.52 -19.41
C GLU A 983 -15.24 28.53 -18.91
N THR A 984 -14.79 27.43 -18.31
CA THR A 984 -15.62 26.28 -17.90
C THR A 984 -15.90 26.28 -16.40
N LYS A 985 -15.21 27.12 -15.61
CA LYS A 985 -15.45 27.24 -14.17
C LYS A 985 -16.93 27.45 -13.86
N GLY A 986 -17.51 26.50 -13.12
CA GLY A 986 -18.88 26.57 -12.59
C GLY A 986 -19.99 26.36 -13.62
N LYS A 987 -19.68 25.91 -14.85
CA LYS A 987 -20.69 25.61 -15.88
C LYS A 987 -21.06 24.14 -15.90
N GLU A 988 -22.32 23.85 -16.22
CA GLU A 988 -22.80 22.48 -16.43
C GLU A 988 -22.23 21.86 -17.71
N LEU A 989 -22.05 20.55 -17.70
CA LEU A 989 -21.49 19.80 -18.82
C LEU A 989 -22.56 19.56 -19.89
N ARG A 990 -22.33 20.09 -21.10
CA ARG A 990 -23.25 19.95 -22.25
C ARG A 990 -23.41 18.51 -22.70
N ASP A 991 -24.64 18.11 -23.00
CA ASP A 991 -24.95 16.76 -23.49
C ASP A 991 -25.01 16.66 -25.03
N THR A 992 -25.46 17.73 -25.71
CA THR A 992 -25.51 17.84 -27.18
C THR A 992 -24.81 19.10 -27.67
N VAL A 993 -24.54 19.16 -28.98
CA VAL A 993 -23.86 20.30 -29.64
C VAL A 993 -24.79 21.52 -29.77
N ASP A 994 -26.10 21.31 -29.68
CA ASP A 994 -27.13 22.31 -29.95
C ASP A 994 -27.82 22.89 -28.72
N ALA A 995 -27.54 22.36 -27.52
CA ALA A 995 -28.04 22.94 -26.27
C ALA A 995 -27.50 24.37 -26.07
N PRO A 996 -28.36 25.37 -25.78
CA PRO A 996 -27.93 26.74 -25.50
C PRO A 996 -27.02 26.82 -24.27
N ALA A 997 -26.15 27.84 -24.27
CA ALA A 997 -24.99 27.98 -23.38
C ALA A 997 -25.33 28.46 -21.97
#